data_AF-A0A8J3AKI5-F1
#
_entry.id   AF-A0A8J3AKI5-F1
#
_cell.length_a   1.000
_cell.length_b   1.000
_cell.length_c   1.000
_cell.angle_alpha   90.00
_cell.angle_beta   90.00
_cell.angle_gamma   90.00
#
_symmetry.space_group_name_H-M   'P 1'
#
loop_
_entity.id
_entity.type
_entity.pdbx_description
1 polymer ?
#
loop_
_entity_poly.entity_id
_entity_poly.type
_entity_poly.pdbx_seq_one_letter_code
_entity_poly.pdbx_strand_id
1 'polypeptide(L)'
;MIKTIRLRDCATYSPEGVSIEDCKKVNFIYGPNGSGKTTISNFLHNPSSSQYSKCEIEYENSAEADILVYNRYFREKNLVENIPGVFTLGHDTIEKTRELGELKKKRSDKNNMIERLANTLKEKKEEKRGYEDEFKDTAWLVILKSNESDFQSAFSGLRNNKNSFRDEVLRHYKSLDISSETREKLVLRAKAVLVNNPEKYSNIPFSSDSLTRILFEIENSDIWKKKVIGNKDIPIGKLIEELDIANWVSQGRSHIRERTCPFCQQPTITDEIKQQLEAYFSGEYEQAVNQIKSFADQYDSYSKNLLEQIIALKEKLISCPVAGIDTNELEKLTNSLIYQISNNLVEIRSKEKEPGKIALLSDTSKIINSLLELVSVGNSNINKHNEIVDNHKAEKERLINDIWNFVLHENKTLIDRYLSKIDQASKAIDSLQNKLSNCAIELKKIEKDIIDVENGITSIQPTVNEINRSLQNFGFTNFRIVPSDAKTNTYQIQRQDGTLASSTLSEGEGTFISFLYFLQLAKGSIDASKVSNRRILVIDDPISSLDSTVLYFVSSLVKNIIKDVREGGSEVEQIFILTHNVFFYKEIAFIDRRADECNDIHHWILWKNNNISTIRAYGTTNPIKTSYELLWEELKKNEDASIITTQNTMRRILEIYFKVIGGVSNDDILEHFQTIEEKMTCRSLISWVNDGSHTIPDDLYASSFEDSIDRYKEVFKKVFSEMGHKAHYEMMMKDKK
;
A
#
# COMPACT_ATOMS: atom_id res chain seq x y z
N MET A 1 -25.84 -3.58 -4.05
CA MET A 1 -26.52 -3.65 -2.74
C MET A 1 -25.50 -3.59 -1.61
N ILE A 2 -25.90 -3.09 -0.45
CA ILE A 2 -25.15 -3.19 0.80
C ILE A 2 -25.24 -4.63 1.29
N LYS A 3 -24.09 -5.20 1.64
CA LYS A 3 -23.95 -6.55 2.20
C LYS A 3 -23.77 -6.49 3.72
N THR A 4 -22.95 -5.55 4.19
CA THR A 4 -22.63 -5.39 5.61
C THR A 4 -22.63 -3.93 6.03
N ILE A 5 -23.22 -3.61 7.19
CA ILE A 5 -23.11 -2.31 7.86
C ILE A 5 -22.40 -2.52 9.20
N ARG A 6 -21.26 -1.86 9.41
CA ARG A 6 -20.51 -1.91 10.68
C ARG A 6 -20.55 -0.55 11.36
N LEU A 7 -20.99 -0.53 12.61
CA LEU A 7 -21.09 0.68 13.43
C LEU A 7 -20.20 0.52 14.66
N ARG A 8 -19.23 1.42 14.83
CA ARG A 8 -18.33 1.45 15.99
C ARG A 8 -18.13 2.86 16.48
N ASP A 9 -18.02 3.01 17.80
CA ASP A 9 -17.60 4.26 18.47
C ASP A 9 -18.41 5.49 18.03
N CYS A 10 -19.73 5.34 17.91
CA CYS A 10 -20.62 6.44 17.54
C CYS A 10 -21.95 6.36 18.32
N ALA A 11 -22.35 7.49 18.90
CA ALA A 11 -23.56 7.62 19.74
C ALA A 11 -23.65 6.54 20.85
N THR A 12 -24.56 5.56 20.69
CA THR A 12 -24.78 4.46 21.65
C THR A 12 -24.07 3.17 21.25
N TYR A 13 -23.29 3.14 20.16
CA TYR A 13 -22.50 1.98 19.74
C TYR A 13 -21.10 2.03 20.37
N SER A 14 -20.71 0.95 21.05
CA SER A 14 -19.44 0.85 21.76
C SER A 14 -18.23 0.70 20.81
N PRO A 15 -17.00 0.74 21.32
CA PRO A 15 -15.79 0.49 20.53
C PRO A 15 -15.72 -0.93 19.93
N GLU A 16 -16.28 -1.94 20.59
CA GLU A 16 -16.41 -3.31 20.04
C GLU A 16 -17.30 -3.28 18.78
N GLY A 17 -18.35 -2.46 18.84
CA GLY A 17 -19.26 -2.18 17.76
C GLY A 17 -20.27 -3.27 17.47
N VAL A 18 -21.10 -3.03 16.46
CA VAL A 18 -22.11 -3.96 15.96
C VAL A 18 -22.03 -4.10 14.45
N SER A 19 -22.40 -5.28 13.94
CA SER A 19 -22.49 -5.55 12.51
C SER A 19 -23.89 -6.01 12.12
N ILE A 20 -24.39 -5.46 11.02
CA ILE A 20 -25.59 -5.91 10.31
C ILE A 20 -25.08 -6.64 9.07
N GLU A 21 -24.96 -7.96 9.17
CA GLU A 21 -24.37 -8.83 8.13
C GLU A 21 -25.45 -9.53 7.31
N ASP A 22 -25.11 -9.99 6.11
CA ASP A 22 -26.07 -10.70 5.23
C ASP A 22 -27.35 -9.89 4.95
N CYS A 23 -27.18 -8.60 4.65
CA CYS A 23 -28.28 -7.73 4.26
C CYS A 23 -28.93 -8.23 2.96
N LYS A 24 -30.25 -8.43 2.97
CA LYS A 24 -31.04 -8.90 1.81
C LYS A 24 -31.65 -7.73 1.03
N LYS A 25 -32.54 -8.00 0.07
CA LYS A 25 -33.28 -6.96 -0.66
C LYS A 25 -34.15 -6.11 0.29
N VAL A 26 -34.76 -6.75 1.28
CA VAL A 26 -35.63 -6.10 2.26
C VAL A 26 -35.12 -6.39 3.67
N ASN A 27 -34.80 -5.34 4.43
CA ASN A 27 -34.27 -5.48 5.79
C ASN A 27 -35.15 -4.71 6.77
N PHE A 28 -35.76 -5.43 7.71
CA PHE A 28 -36.57 -4.85 8.76
C PHE A 28 -35.78 -4.77 10.07
N ILE A 29 -35.63 -3.57 10.62
CA ILE A 29 -34.92 -3.34 11.88
C ILE A 29 -35.91 -2.75 12.90
N TYR A 30 -36.34 -3.58 13.85
CA TYR A 30 -37.17 -3.15 14.95
C TYR A 30 -36.31 -2.72 16.14
N GLY A 31 -36.68 -1.64 16.84
CA GLY A 31 -36.04 -1.33 18.12
C GLY A 31 -36.74 -0.20 18.88
N PRO A 32 -36.69 -0.19 20.23
CA PRO A 32 -37.35 0.84 21.03
C PRO A 32 -36.72 2.22 20.83
N ASN A 33 -37.37 3.26 21.35
CA ASN A 33 -36.85 4.62 21.26
C ASN A 33 -35.49 4.74 21.98
N GLY A 34 -34.55 5.46 21.35
CA GLY A 34 -33.20 5.62 21.86
C GLY A 34 -32.31 4.38 21.78
N SER A 35 -32.67 3.36 20.97
CA SER A 35 -31.85 2.16 20.73
C SER A 35 -30.73 2.32 19.70
N GLY A 36 -30.64 3.46 19.00
CA GLY A 36 -29.60 3.74 18.00
C GLY A 36 -30.05 3.66 16.54
N LYS A 37 -31.35 3.47 16.25
CA LYS A 37 -31.91 3.43 14.87
C LYS A 37 -31.53 4.65 14.03
N THR A 38 -31.77 5.85 14.56
CA THR A 38 -31.47 7.11 13.86
C THR A 38 -29.98 7.33 13.64
N THR A 39 -29.12 6.73 14.46
CA THR A 39 -27.68 6.72 14.20
C THR A 39 -27.35 5.89 12.96
N ILE A 40 -28.03 4.77 12.72
CA ILE A 40 -27.89 3.95 11.50
C ILE A 40 -28.34 4.77 10.29
N SER A 41 -29.53 5.38 10.34
CA SER A 41 -30.06 6.16 9.21
C SER A 41 -29.17 7.37 8.90
N ASN A 42 -28.68 8.09 9.90
CA ASN A 42 -27.75 9.21 9.72
C ASN A 42 -26.38 8.77 9.16
N PHE A 43 -25.86 7.63 9.58
CA PHE A 43 -24.63 7.05 9.01
C PHE A 43 -24.82 6.75 7.53
N LEU A 44 -25.91 6.07 7.16
CA LEU A 44 -26.20 5.74 5.76
C LEU A 44 -26.47 6.98 4.89
N HIS A 45 -26.98 8.07 5.49
CA HIS A 45 -27.18 9.34 4.77
C HIS A 45 -25.86 10.07 4.49
N ASN A 46 -24.92 10.07 5.44
CA ASN A 46 -23.62 10.72 5.27
C ASN A 46 -22.48 9.89 5.91
N PRO A 47 -22.01 8.83 5.20
CA PRO A 47 -20.98 7.94 5.74
C PRO A 47 -19.65 8.63 6.00
N SER A 48 -19.36 9.71 5.27
CA SER A 48 -18.09 10.45 5.34
C SER A 48 -17.99 11.45 6.50
N SER A 49 -19.02 11.57 7.34
CA SER A 49 -18.97 12.46 8.50
C SER A 49 -17.90 12.00 9.52
N SER A 50 -17.21 12.95 10.15
CA SER A 50 -16.13 12.67 11.13
C SER A 50 -16.59 11.79 12.30
N GLN A 51 -17.86 11.90 12.69
CA GLN A 51 -18.47 11.11 13.76
C GLN A 51 -18.66 9.61 13.41
N TYR A 52 -18.45 9.23 12.15
CA TYR A 52 -18.57 7.85 11.65
C TYR A 52 -17.26 7.29 11.12
N SER A 53 -16.12 7.89 11.46
CA SER A 53 -14.79 7.49 10.99
C SER A 53 -14.40 6.03 11.26
N LYS A 54 -15.03 5.38 12.25
CA LYS A 54 -14.83 3.96 12.59
C LYS A 54 -15.97 3.05 12.11
N CYS A 55 -16.89 3.57 11.30
CA CYS A 55 -17.99 2.83 10.69
C CYS A 55 -17.65 2.47 9.24
N GLU A 56 -18.24 1.38 8.73
CA GLU A 56 -17.92 0.85 7.40
C GLU A 56 -19.17 0.31 6.71
N ILE A 57 -19.26 0.49 5.39
CA ILE A 57 -20.28 -0.10 4.52
C ILE A 57 -19.57 -1.02 3.52
N GLU A 58 -19.94 -2.31 3.53
CA GLU A 58 -19.45 -3.29 2.55
C GLU A 58 -20.51 -3.49 1.47
N TYR A 59 -20.15 -3.26 0.21
CA TYR A 59 -21.00 -3.50 -0.97
C TYR A 59 -20.63 -4.82 -1.65
N GLU A 60 -21.62 -5.50 -2.24
CA GLU A 60 -21.43 -6.81 -2.87
C GLU A 60 -20.46 -6.80 -4.08
N ASN A 61 -20.39 -5.70 -4.83
CA ASN A 61 -19.59 -5.59 -6.08
C ASN A 61 -18.66 -4.35 -6.13
N SER A 62 -18.30 -3.77 -4.98
CA SER A 62 -17.50 -2.53 -4.87
C SER A 62 -18.06 -1.28 -5.58
N ALA A 63 -19.24 -1.37 -6.20
CA ALA A 63 -19.96 -0.23 -6.77
C ALA A 63 -20.83 0.44 -5.70
N GLU A 64 -20.51 1.69 -5.38
CA GLU A 64 -21.35 2.53 -4.52
C GLU A 64 -22.69 2.79 -5.20
N ALA A 65 -23.79 2.54 -4.47
CA ALA A 65 -25.14 2.84 -4.92
C ALA A 65 -25.63 4.12 -4.23
N ASP A 66 -26.50 4.89 -4.90
CA ASP A 66 -27.07 6.10 -4.32
C ASP A 66 -27.99 5.72 -3.14
N ILE A 67 -27.62 6.11 -1.91
CA ILE A 67 -28.42 5.87 -0.70
C ILE A 67 -29.36 7.05 -0.47
N LEU A 68 -30.67 6.77 -0.43
CA LEU A 68 -31.69 7.77 -0.14
C LEU A 68 -32.36 7.46 1.21
N VAL A 69 -32.18 8.37 2.17
CA VAL A 69 -32.60 8.18 3.57
C VAL A 69 -33.77 9.11 3.92
N TYR A 70 -34.88 8.53 4.39
CA TYR A 70 -35.96 9.24 5.03
C TYR A 70 -35.76 9.21 6.55
N ASN A 71 -35.52 10.37 7.14
CA ASN A 71 -35.46 10.56 8.59
C ASN A 71 -35.83 12.01 8.92
N ARG A 72 -35.72 12.39 10.21
CA ARG A 72 -36.00 13.77 10.65
C ARG A 72 -35.20 14.83 9.88
N TYR A 73 -33.92 14.57 9.59
CA TYR A 73 -33.06 15.49 8.84
C TYR A 73 -33.57 15.68 7.40
N PHE A 74 -34.00 14.60 6.74
CA PHE A 74 -34.60 14.70 5.40
C PHE A 74 -35.81 15.64 5.38
N ARG A 75 -36.71 15.50 6.36
CA ARG A 75 -37.89 16.36 6.49
C ARG A 75 -37.51 17.82 6.68
N GLU A 76 -36.62 18.12 7.63
CA GLU A 76 -36.18 19.48 7.94
C GLU A 76 -35.44 20.15 6.76
N LYS A 77 -34.66 19.37 5.99
CA LYS A 77 -33.91 19.86 4.83
C LYS A 77 -34.80 20.13 3.61
N ASN A 78 -35.79 19.27 3.35
CA ASN A 78 -36.56 19.33 2.10
C ASN A 78 -37.89 20.07 2.24
N LEU A 79 -38.48 20.15 3.45
CA LEU A 79 -39.74 20.84 3.69
C LEU A 79 -39.51 22.34 3.97
N VAL A 80 -38.89 23.02 3.02
CA VAL A 80 -38.63 24.47 3.05
C VAL A 80 -39.58 25.21 2.09
N GLU A 81 -39.55 26.54 2.07
CA GLU A 81 -40.44 27.36 1.24
C GLU A 81 -40.39 26.99 -0.25
N ASN A 82 -39.19 26.71 -0.79
CA ASN A 82 -39.00 26.26 -2.17
C ASN A 82 -38.38 24.85 -2.16
N ILE A 83 -39.24 23.84 -2.30
CA ILE A 83 -38.86 22.43 -2.31
C ILE A 83 -38.25 22.10 -3.69
N PRO A 84 -37.12 21.38 -3.78
CA PRO A 84 -36.57 20.98 -5.08
C PRO A 84 -37.58 20.18 -5.92
N GLY A 85 -37.64 20.47 -7.21
CA GLY A 85 -38.46 19.71 -8.15
C GLY A 85 -37.92 18.30 -8.33
N VAL A 86 -38.78 17.30 -8.22
CA VAL A 86 -38.43 15.91 -8.56
C VAL A 86 -38.87 15.62 -9.98
N PHE A 87 -37.89 15.41 -10.85
CA PHE A 87 -38.07 14.88 -12.18
C PHE A 87 -38.43 13.40 -12.08
N THR A 88 -39.63 13.05 -12.53
CA THR A 88 -40.07 11.68 -12.69
C THR A 88 -40.33 11.42 -14.17
N LEU A 89 -40.28 10.15 -14.58
CA LEU A 89 -40.68 9.76 -15.94
C LEU A 89 -42.18 10.02 -16.07
N GLY A 90 -42.57 11.02 -16.88
CA GLY A 90 -43.97 11.31 -17.15
C GLY A 90 -44.63 10.23 -18.01
N HIS A 91 -45.96 10.27 -18.07
CA HIS A 91 -46.76 9.38 -18.93
C HIS A 91 -46.62 9.67 -20.45
N ASP A 92 -45.72 10.55 -20.89
CA ASP A 92 -45.63 10.97 -22.29
C ASP A 92 -44.75 10.06 -23.16
N THR A 93 -45.39 9.58 -24.24
CA THR A 93 -44.94 8.66 -25.30
C THR A 93 -44.40 7.32 -24.81
N ILE A 94 -45.30 6.32 -24.75
CA ILE A 94 -45.00 4.87 -24.67
C ILE A 94 -43.78 4.47 -25.50
N GLU A 95 -43.60 5.11 -26.66
CA GLU A 95 -42.50 4.88 -27.60
C GLU A 95 -41.11 5.21 -27.00
N LYS A 96 -40.96 6.36 -26.32
CA LYS A 96 -39.70 6.74 -25.66
C LYS A 96 -39.44 5.92 -24.40
N THR A 97 -40.49 5.54 -23.66
CA THR A 97 -40.35 4.60 -22.51
C THR A 97 -39.89 3.21 -22.98
N ARG A 98 -40.39 2.75 -24.12
CA ARG A 98 -39.96 1.48 -24.74
C ARG A 98 -38.51 1.55 -25.21
N GLU A 99 -38.12 2.65 -25.85
CA GLU A 99 -36.73 2.91 -26.26
C GLU A 99 -35.77 2.90 -25.07
N LEU A 100 -36.13 3.58 -23.97
CA LEU A 100 -35.36 3.57 -22.72
C LEU A 100 -35.24 2.15 -22.14
N GLY A 101 -36.32 1.37 -22.15
CA GLY A 101 -36.32 -0.03 -21.72
C GLY A 101 -35.37 -0.91 -22.55
N GLU A 102 -35.36 -0.73 -23.87
CA GLU A 102 -34.45 -1.45 -24.77
C GLU A 102 -32.98 -1.05 -24.54
N LEU A 103 -32.69 0.24 -24.35
CA LEU A 103 -31.34 0.72 -24.03
C LEU A 103 -30.86 0.21 -22.66
N LYS A 104 -31.72 0.21 -21.63
CA LYS A 104 -31.41 -0.36 -20.30
C LYS A 104 -31.12 -1.85 -20.37
N LYS A 105 -31.87 -2.61 -21.19
CA LYS A 105 -31.60 -4.02 -21.45
C LYS A 105 -30.25 -4.22 -22.13
N LYS A 106 -29.95 -3.45 -23.19
CA LYS A 106 -28.63 -3.48 -23.85
C LYS A 106 -27.49 -3.15 -22.89
N ARG A 107 -27.67 -2.17 -21.99
CA ARG A 107 -26.70 -1.83 -20.93
C ARG A 107 -26.45 -3.04 -20.01
N SER A 108 -27.50 -3.69 -19.55
CA SER A 108 -27.41 -4.89 -18.71
C SER A 108 -26.66 -6.04 -19.42
N ASP A 109 -27.03 -6.33 -20.66
CA ASP A 109 -26.39 -7.38 -21.47
C ASP A 109 -24.90 -7.09 -21.71
N LYS A 110 -24.55 -5.82 -21.93
CA LYS A 110 -23.15 -5.38 -22.08
C LYS A 110 -22.36 -5.49 -20.78
N ASN A 111 -22.93 -5.12 -19.64
CA ASN A 111 -22.29 -5.28 -18.34
C ASN A 111 -22.01 -6.76 -18.03
N ASN A 112 -22.98 -7.64 -18.27
CA ASN A 112 -22.78 -9.10 -18.12
C ASN A 112 -21.68 -9.63 -19.05
N MET A 113 -21.57 -9.10 -20.27
CA MET A 113 -20.51 -9.46 -21.21
C MET A 113 -19.12 -8.98 -20.73
N ILE A 114 -19.02 -7.74 -20.21
CA ILE A 114 -17.79 -7.20 -19.63
C ILE A 114 -17.34 -8.06 -18.45
N GLU A 115 -18.25 -8.42 -17.55
CA GLU A 115 -17.94 -9.27 -16.39
C GLU A 115 -17.37 -10.63 -16.82
N ARG A 116 -18.03 -11.30 -17.77
CA ARG A 116 -17.55 -12.58 -18.33
C ARG A 116 -16.15 -12.43 -18.95
N LEU A 117 -15.94 -11.40 -19.77
CA LEU A 117 -14.64 -11.13 -20.39
C LEU A 117 -13.56 -10.80 -19.37
N ALA A 118 -13.89 -10.06 -18.30
CA ALA A 118 -12.96 -9.72 -17.23
C ALA A 118 -12.52 -10.96 -16.45
N ASN A 119 -13.46 -11.88 -16.15
CA ASN A 119 -13.16 -13.15 -15.51
C ASN A 119 -12.26 -14.04 -16.40
N THR A 120 -12.59 -14.18 -17.69
CA THR A 120 -11.74 -14.93 -18.63
C THR A 120 -10.35 -14.29 -18.79
N LEU A 121 -10.25 -12.96 -18.78
CA LEU A 121 -8.96 -12.26 -18.81
C LEU A 121 -8.12 -12.56 -17.57
N LYS A 122 -8.76 -12.61 -16.39
CA LYS A 122 -8.10 -12.96 -15.13
C LYS A 122 -7.55 -14.39 -15.19
N GLU A 123 -8.36 -15.35 -15.59
CA GLU A 123 -7.95 -16.76 -15.76
C GLU A 123 -6.77 -16.89 -16.73
N LYS A 124 -6.80 -16.18 -17.88
CA LYS A 124 -5.68 -16.20 -18.85
C LYS A 124 -4.40 -15.57 -18.32
N LYS A 125 -4.49 -14.51 -17.50
CA LYS A 125 -3.32 -13.93 -16.83
C LYS A 125 -2.72 -14.88 -15.78
N GLU A 126 -3.56 -15.58 -15.05
CA GLU A 126 -3.11 -16.61 -14.09
C GLU A 126 -2.47 -17.80 -14.82
N GLU A 127 -3.05 -18.26 -15.93
CA GLU A 127 -2.47 -19.31 -16.79
C GLU A 127 -1.08 -18.90 -17.31
N LYS A 128 -0.93 -17.67 -17.82
CA LYS A 128 0.37 -17.14 -18.27
C LYS A 128 1.41 -17.15 -17.13
N ARG A 129 1.01 -16.71 -15.94
CA ARG A 129 1.89 -16.72 -14.75
C ARG A 129 2.29 -18.16 -14.38
N GLY A 130 1.35 -19.10 -14.48
CA GLY A 130 1.62 -20.52 -14.28
C GLY A 130 2.71 -21.05 -15.22
N TYR A 131 2.66 -20.69 -16.52
CA TYR A 131 3.72 -21.05 -17.47
C TYR A 131 5.07 -20.41 -17.16
N GLU A 132 5.09 -19.16 -16.69
CA GLU A 132 6.31 -18.47 -16.26
C GLU A 132 6.96 -19.14 -15.04
N ASP A 133 6.15 -19.57 -14.07
CA ASP A 133 6.59 -20.29 -12.88
C ASP A 133 7.07 -21.71 -13.20
N GLU A 134 6.33 -22.44 -14.04
CA GLU A 134 6.72 -23.78 -14.53
C GLU A 134 8.08 -23.72 -15.24
N PHE A 135 8.27 -22.76 -16.15
CA PHE A 135 9.52 -22.62 -16.89
C PHE A 135 10.67 -22.14 -16.02
N LYS A 136 10.43 -21.25 -15.05
CA LYS A 136 11.43 -20.83 -14.07
C LYS A 136 12.02 -22.04 -13.32
N ASP A 137 11.17 -22.92 -12.82
CA ASP A 137 11.62 -24.11 -12.09
C ASP A 137 12.26 -25.14 -13.02
N THR A 138 11.69 -25.33 -14.21
CA THR A 138 12.23 -26.25 -15.22
C THR A 138 13.60 -25.82 -15.72
N ALA A 139 13.78 -24.54 -16.07
CA ALA A 139 15.06 -23.99 -16.49
C ALA A 139 16.12 -24.17 -15.38
N TRP A 140 15.74 -23.90 -14.13
CA TRP A 140 16.65 -24.11 -13.00
C TRP A 140 17.13 -25.56 -12.85
N LEU A 141 16.20 -26.52 -12.96
CA LEU A 141 16.53 -27.94 -12.79
C LEU A 141 17.25 -28.53 -14.01
N VAL A 142 16.75 -28.27 -15.21
CA VAL A 142 17.22 -28.94 -16.43
C VAL A 142 18.43 -28.23 -17.06
N ILE A 143 18.51 -26.90 -16.97
CA ILE A 143 19.58 -26.13 -17.59
C ILE A 143 20.72 -25.90 -16.59
N LEU A 144 20.42 -25.37 -15.39
CA LEU A 144 21.45 -25.07 -14.39
C LEU A 144 21.94 -26.31 -13.64
N LYS A 145 21.04 -27.08 -12.99
CA LYS A 145 21.46 -28.22 -12.15
C LYS A 145 22.12 -29.34 -12.93
N SER A 146 21.66 -29.65 -14.14
CA SER A 146 22.28 -30.67 -15.00
C SER A 146 23.68 -30.29 -15.52
N ASN A 147 24.05 -29.00 -15.48
CA ASN A 147 25.34 -28.50 -15.96
C ASN A 147 26.23 -27.93 -14.84
N GLU A 148 25.78 -28.02 -13.58
CA GLU A 148 26.47 -27.41 -12.43
C GLU A 148 27.81 -28.08 -12.14
N SER A 149 27.96 -29.38 -12.39
CA SER A 149 29.23 -30.09 -12.20
C SER A 149 30.32 -29.65 -13.16
N ASP A 150 29.92 -29.29 -14.37
CA ASP A 150 30.81 -29.12 -15.52
C ASP A 150 31.12 -27.65 -15.80
N PHE A 151 30.15 -26.75 -15.57
CA PHE A 151 30.21 -25.34 -15.95
C PHE A 151 29.87 -24.38 -14.80
N GLN A 152 30.12 -24.77 -13.54
CA GLN A 152 29.75 -24.00 -12.35
C GLN A 152 30.13 -22.51 -12.41
N SER A 153 31.32 -22.22 -12.92
CA SER A 153 31.90 -20.87 -13.03
C SER A 153 31.24 -20.01 -14.12
N ALA A 154 30.66 -20.62 -15.15
CA ALA A 154 29.93 -19.90 -16.21
C ALA A 154 28.57 -19.37 -15.72
N PHE A 155 27.99 -19.97 -14.67
CA PHE A 155 26.72 -19.56 -14.05
C PHE A 155 26.92 -18.72 -12.76
N SER A 156 28.12 -18.19 -12.53
CA SER A 156 28.42 -17.41 -11.33
C SER A 156 27.52 -16.16 -11.23
N GLY A 157 27.02 -15.85 -10.04
CA GLY A 157 26.10 -14.73 -9.79
C GLY A 157 24.60 -15.02 -10.02
N LEU A 158 24.25 -16.10 -10.73
CA LEU A 158 22.85 -16.44 -11.06
C LEU A 158 22.25 -17.56 -10.19
N ARG A 159 23.09 -18.21 -9.37
CA ARG A 159 22.74 -19.40 -8.56
C ARG A 159 21.91 -19.14 -7.31
N ASN A 160 21.65 -17.89 -6.98
CA ASN A 160 20.86 -17.51 -5.79
C ASN A 160 19.44 -17.03 -6.14
N ASN A 161 19.11 -16.87 -7.43
CA ASN A 161 17.83 -16.33 -7.85
C ASN A 161 17.32 -17.00 -9.14
N LYS A 162 16.28 -17.82 -9.00
CA LYS A 162 15.64 -18.52 -10.12
C LYS A 162 15.06 -17.57 -11.19
N ASN A 163 14.54 -16.42 -10.78
CA ASN A 163 14.00 -15.42 -11.72
C ASN A 163 15.12 -14.80 -12.55
N SER A 164 16.22 -14.41 -11.91
CA SER A 164 17.39 -13.86 -12.62
C SER A 164 17.97 -14.87 -13.60
N PHE A 165 18.04 -16.15 -13.23
CA PHE A 165 18.50 -17.20 -14.13
C PHE A 165 17.56 -17.40 -15.34
N ARG A 166 16.24 -17.44 -15.12
CA ARG A 166 15.25 -17.51 -16.21
C ARG A 166 15.43 -16.35 -17.19
N ASP A 167 15.59 -15.13 -16.69
CA ASP A 167 15.74 -13.94 -17.53
C ASP A 167 17.05 -13.96 -18.34
N GLU A 168 18.11 -14.52 -17.76
CA GLU A 168 19.39 -14.74 -18.43
C GLU A 168 19.29 -15.78 -19.55
N VAL A 169 18.63 -16.91 -19.28
CA VAL A 169 18.33 -17.96 -20.28
C VAL A 169 17.61 -17.35 -21.48
N LEU A 170 16.56 -16.55 -21.24
CA LEU A 170 15.81 -15.92 -22.32
C LEU A 170 16.61 -14.85 -23.07
N ARG A 171 17.54 -14.17 -22.41
CA ARG A 171 18.43 -13.17 -23.04
C ARG A 171 19.40 -13.83 -24.00
N HIS A 172 20.15 -14.83 -23.54
CA HIS A 172 21.09 -15.55 -24.39
C HIS A 172 20.38 -16.32 -25.51
N TYR A 173 19.16 -16.84 -25.25
CA TYR A 173 18.39 -17.53 -26.28
C TYR A 173 17.98 -16.63 -27.45
N LYS A 174 17.74 -15.33 -27.21
CA LYS A 174 17.44 -14.37 -28.29
C LYS A 174 18.60 -14.15 -29.25
N SER A 175 19.83 -14.28 -28.76
CA SER A 175 21.06 -14.15 -29.53
C SER A 175 21.73 -15.50 -29.78
N LEU A 176 20.95 -16.59 -29.76
CA LEU A 176 21.49 -17.94 -29.89
C LEU A 176 22.16 -18.10 -31.26
N ASP A 177 23.44 -18.42 -31.25
CA ASP A 177 24.19 -18.78 -32.45
C ASP A 177 24.45 -20.29 -32.47
N ILE A 178 24.66 -20.85 -33.66
CA ILE A 178 24.90 -22.28 -33.83
C ILE A 178 26.33 -22.59 -33.37
N SER A 179 26.47 -23.08 -32.14
CA SER A 179 27.75 -23.59 -31.65
C SER A 179 28.03 -24.99 -32.24
N SER A 180 29.19 -25.14 -32.89
CA SER A 180 29.69 -26.43 -33.38
C SER A 180 30.57 -27.17 -32.35
N GLU A 181 30.64 -26.68 -31.11
CA GLU A 181 31.52 -27.25 -30.08
C GLU A 181 30.88 -28.44 -29.35
N THR A 182 31.71 -29.44 -29.01
CA THR A 182 31.26 -30.61 -28.23
C THR A 182 31.42 -30.36 -26.74
N ARG A 183 30.59 -31.04 -25.93
CA ARG A 183 30.62 -30.96 -24.47
C ARG A 183 32.01 -31.24 -23.89
N GLU A 184 32.73 -32.25 -24.41
CA GLU A 184 34.07 -32.56 -23.89
C GLU A 184 35.08 -31.43 -24.12
N LYS A 185 35.02 -30.76 -25.27
CA LYS A 185 35.92 -29.64 -25.59
C LYS A 185 35.66 -28.45 -24.67
N LEU A 186 34.39 -28.13 -24.42
CA LEU A 186 34.00 -27.04 -23.51
C LEU A 186 34.40 -27.33 -22.07
N VAL A 187 34.24 -28.57 -21.59
CA VAL A 187 34.67 -28.96 -20.23
C VAL A 187 36.18 -28.85 -20.07
N LEU A 188 36.96 -29.24 -21.09
CA LEU A 188 38.43 -29.09 -21.07
C LEU A 188 38.84 -27.61 -21.04
N ARG A 189 38.24 -26.77 -21.90
CA ARG A 189 38.48 -25.31 -21.91
C ARG A 189 38.08 -24.66 -20.58
N ALA A 190 36.95 -25.07 -20.00
CA ALA A 190 36.46 -24.59 -18.71
C ALA A 190 37.45 -24.88 -17.57
N LYS A 191 38.00 -26.09 -17.51
CA LYS A 191 39.02 -26.44 -16.50
C LYS A 191 40.33 -25.67 -16.69
N ALA A 192 40.69 -25.32 -17.91
CA ALA A 192 41.93 -24.59 -18.21
C ALA A 192 41.82 -23.08 -17.94
N VAL A 193 40.69 -22.45 -18.31
CA VAL A 193 40.52 -20.99 -18.36
C VAL A 193 39.73 -20.45 -17.15
N LEU A 194 38.83 -21.22 -16.55
CA LEU A 194 37.92 -20.70 -15.51
C LEU A 194 38.46 -20.87 -14.07
N VAL A 195 39.62 -21.52 -13.91
CA VAL A 195 40.23 -21.82 -12.59
C VAL A 195 41.16 -20.69 -12.10
N ASN A 196 41.79 -19.95 -13.01
CA ASN A 196 42.73 -18.87 -12.67
C ASN A 196 42.12 -17.50 -13.00
N ASN A 197 42.18 -16.56 -12.05
CA ASN A 197 41.88 -15.15 -12.29
C ASN A 197 43.16 -14.34 -12.08
N PRO A 198 43.99 -14.15 -13.11
CA PRO A 198 45.15 -13.27 -12.97
C PRO A 198 44.68 -11.81 -12.86
N GLU A 199 45.29 -11.06 -11.95
CA GLU A 199 45.00 -9.64 -11.75
C GLU A 199 45.97 -8.77 -12.56
N LYS A 200 45.50 -7.57 -12.93
CA LYS A 200 46.33 -6.56 -13.57
C LYS A 200 47.18 -5.83 -12.55
N TYR A 201 48.39 -5.45 -12.96
CA TYR A 201 49.27 -4.59 -12.19
C TYR A 201 49.41 -3.24 -12.89
N SER A 202 49.42 -2.16 -12.11
CA SER A 202 49.71 -0.82 -12.62
C SER A 202 51.19 -0.66 -12.91
N ASN A 203 51.53 0.05 -13.99
CA ASN A 203 52.92 0.44 -14.25
C ASN A 203 53.45 1.32 -13.12
N ILE A 204 54.73 1.19 -12.82
CA ILE A 204 55.42 1.91 -11.76
C ILE A 204 56.00 3.19 -12.36
N PRO A 205 55.47 4.38 -12.00
CA PRO A 205 55.96 5.64 -12.54
C PRO A 205 57.28 6.04 -11.88
N PHE A 206 58.28 6.36 -12.69
CA PHE A 206 59.54 6.95 -12.25
C PHE A 206 60.06 7.89 -13.35
N SER A 207 60.23 9.17 -13.02
CA SER A 207 60.90 10.16 -13.87
C SER A 207 61.77 11.01 -12.98
N SER A 208 63.07 10.98 -13.23
CA SER A 208 64.07 11.77 -12.53
C SER A 208 64.77 12.76 -13.46
N ASP A 209 64.29 12.96 -14.69
CA ASP A 209 65.01 13.65 -15.77
C ASP A 209 65.47 15.06 -15.35
N SER A 210 64.60 15.81 -14.67
CA SER A 210 64.91 17.14 -14.14
C SER A 210 66.00 17.10 -13.06
N LEU A 211 65.94 16.13 -12.14
CA LEU A 211 66.92 15.99 -11.05
C LEU A 211 68.26 15.50 -11.58
N THR A 212 68.26 14.49 -12.46
CA THR A 212 69.46 13.96 -13.11
C THR A 212 70.19 15.06 -13.89
N ARG A 213 69.46 15.91 -14.62
CA ARG A 213 70.07 17.02 -15.35
C ARG A 213 70.71 18.05 -14.41
N ILE A 214 70.00 18.45 -13.35
CA ILE A 214 70.51 19.45 -12.40
C ILE A 214 71.76 18.92 -11.67
N LEU A 215 71.74 17.66 -11.22
CA LEU A 215 72.91 17.05 -10.57
C LEU A 215 74.09 16.94 -11.53
N PHE A 216 73.86 16.56 -12.79
CA PHE A 216 74.89 16.51 -13.82
C PHE A 216 75.52 17.88 -14.10
N GLU A 217 74.70 18.93 -14.21
CA GLU A 217 75.16 20.32 -14.41
C GLU A 217 76.02 20.80 -13.23
N ILE A 218 75.62 20.47 -11.99
CA ILE A 218 76.41 20.79 -10.81
C ILE A 218 77.71 19.98 -10.81
N GLU A 219 77.67 18.66 -10.96
CA GLU A 219 78.84 17.77 -10.91
C GLU A 219 79.92 18.14 -11.93
N ASN A 220 79.51 18.59 -13.12
CA ASN A 220 80.42 18.94 -14.21
C ASN A 220 80.79 20.43 -14.27
N SER A 221 80.37 21.24 -13.30
CA SER A 221 80.68 22.67 -13.31
C SER A 221 82.18 22.94 -13.16
N ASP A 222 82.71 23.85 -13.97
CA ASP A 222 84.13 24.24 -13.94
C ASP A 222 84.55 24.88 -12.60
N ILE A 223 83.60 25.36 -11.80
CA ILE A 223 83.87 25.99 -10.49
C ILE A 223 84.60 25.04 -9.52
N TRP A 224 84.39 23.73 -9.64
CA TRP A 224 85.05 22.73 -8.79
C TRP A 224 86.54 22.59 -9.11
N LYS A 225 86.93 22.80 -10.38
CA LYS A 225 88.31 22.74 -10.86
C LYS A 225 89.04 24.09 -10.77
N LYS A 226 88.30 25.20 -10.67
CA LYS A 226 88.86 26.56 -10.55
C LYS A 226 89.41 26.81 -9.14
N LYS A 227 90.70 27.18 -9.02
CA LYS A 227 91.28 27.67 -7.75
C LYS A 227 90.74 29.08 -7.47
N VAL A 228 89.86 29.24 -6.48
CA VAL A 228 89.24 30.53 -6.16
C VAL A 228 90.19 31.33 -5.28
N ILE A 229 90.76 32.39 -5.85
CA ILE A 229 91.74 33.29 -5.22
C ILE A 229 91.26 34.73 -5.35
N GLY A 230 91.72 35.59 -4.43
CA GLY A 230 91.34 37.00 -4.39
C GLY A 230 91.98 37.84 -5.50
N ASN A 231 91.60 39.12 -5.55
CA ASN A 231 92.12 40.10 -6.50
C ASN A 231 93.64 40.32 -6.31
N LYS A 232 94.43 39.93 -7.32
CA LYS A 232 95.90 39.95 -7.29
C LYS A 232 96.50 41.33 -7.54
N ASP A 233 95.73 42.27 -8.06
CA ASP A 233 96.23 43.58 -8.47
C ASP A 233 96.40 44.55 -7.28
N ILE A 234 96.24 44.05 -6.06
CA ILE A 234 96.33 44.81 -4.80
C ILE A 234 97.68 44.52 -4.13
N PRO A 235 98.34 45.52 -3.49
CA PRO A 235 99.66 45.34 -2.89
C PRO A 235 99.78 44.14 -1.93
N ILE A 236 98.77 43.90 -1.07
CA ILE A 236 98.74 42.75 -0.16
C ILE A 236 98.65 41.40 -0.88
N GLY A 237 98.13 41.38 -2.11
CA GLY A 237 97.88 40.15 -2.87
C GLY A 237 99.13 39.38 -3.25
N LYS A 238 100.25 40.07 -3.51
CA LYS A 238 101.53 39.44 -3.89
C LYS A 238 102.06 38.49 -2.81
N LEU A 239 102.04 38.94 -1.55
CA LEU A 239 102.51 38.14 -0.42
C LEU A 239 101.58 36.96 -0.11
N ILE A 240 100.26 37.15 -0.25
CA ILE A 240 99.28 36.10 -0.06
C ILE A 240 99.46 34.98 -1.10
N GLU A 241 99.81 35.34 -2.33
CA GLU A 241 100.08 34.41 -3.42
C GLU A 241 101.40 33.67 -3.25
N GLU A 242 102.50 34.38 -2.94
CA GLU A 242 103.82 33.76 -2.73
C GLU A 242 103.80 32.69 -1.64
N LEU A 243 103.04 32.92 -0.57
CA LEU A 243 102.94 32.00 0.56
C LEU A 243 101.81 30.96 0.41
N ASP A 244 100.98 31.06 -0.64
CA ASP A 244 99.77 30.27 -0.86
C ASP A 244 98.82 30.21 0.36
N ILE A 245 98.67 31.33 1.05
CA ILE A 245 97.92 31.44 2.33
C ILE A 245 96.54 32.09 2.19
N ALA A 246 95.98 32.21 0.98
CA ALA A 246 94.72 32.92 0.74
C ALA A 246 93.55 32.42 1.62
N ASN A 247 93.42 31.10 1.81
CA ASN A 247 92.41 30.52 2.70
C ASN A 247 92.64 30.91 4.17
N TRP A 248 93.88 30.85 4.64
CA TRP A 248 94.26 31.23 6.01
C TRP A 248 93.99 32.71 6.27
N VAL A 249 94.31 33.59 5.30
CA VAL A 249 94.02 35.03 5.39
C VAL A 249 92.50 35.29 5.36
N SER A 250 91.74 34.56 4.53
CA SER A 250 90.27 34.68 4.50
C SER A 250 89.60 34.23 5.80
N GLN A 251 90.17 33.24 6.51
CA GLN A 251 89.70 32.85 7.84
C GLN A 251 90.14 33.88 8.89
N GLY A 252 91.41 34.28 8.85
CA GLY A 252 92.02 35.24 9.78
C GLY A 252 91.32 36.60 9.77
N ARG A 253 90.91 37.12 8.60
CA ARG A 253 90.22 38.41 8.50
C ARG A 253 88.90 38.47 9.27
N SER A 254 88.22 37.33 9.44
CA SER A 254 86.95 37.26 10.19
C SER A 254 87.14 37.53 11.69
N HIS A 255 88.36 37.40 12.20
CA HIS A 255 88.70 37.64 13.60
C HIS A 255 89.16 39.08 13.88
N ILE A 256 89.25 39.93 12.86
CA ILE A 256 89.64 41.34 13.00
C ILE A 256 88.42 42.15 13.46
N ARG A 257 88.46 42.69 14.68
CA ARG A 257 87.36 43.52 15.25
C ARG A 257 87.70 45.02 15.30
N GLU A 258 88.95 45.35 15.63
CA GLU A 258 89.45 46.73 15.79
C GLU A 258 90.83 46.89 15.12
N ARG A 259 91.65 47.87 15.53
CA ARG A 259 93.00 48.12 14.98
C ARG A 259 94.10 47.18 15.50
N THR A 260 93.75 46.31 16.45
CA THR A 260 94.68 45.36 17.08
C THR A 260 94.74 44.05 16.28
N CYS A 261 95.95 43.64 15.89
CA CYS A 261 96.15 42.38 15.17
C CYS A 261 95.90 41.18 16.11
N PRO A 262 95.07 40.19 15.73
CA PRO A 262 94.76 39.05 16.58
C PRO A 262 95.94 38.10 16.82
N PHE A 263 97.04 38.23 16.07
CA PHE A 263 98.21 37.36 16.19
C PHE A 263 99.32 37.98 17.05
N CYS A 264 99.78 39.18 16.70
CA CYS A 264 100.88 39.85 17.43
C CYS A 264 100.39 40.76 18.57
N GLN A 265 99.08 40.97 18.70
CA GLN A 265 98.43 41.82 19.70
C GLN A 265 98.86 43.31 19.66
N GLN A 266 99.58 43.72 18.62
CA GLN A 266 99.97 45.12 18.39
C GLN A 266 98.94 45.86 17.52
N PRO A 267 98.77 47.19 17.68
CA PRO A 267 97.86 48.02 16.88
C PRO A 267 98.41 48.26 15.47
N THR A 268 98.51 47.18 14.69
CA THR A 268 99.17 47.13 13.38
C THR A 268 98.18 47.07 12.22
N ILE A 269 96.88 46.89 12.49
CA ILE A 269 95.83 46.87 11.47
C ILE A 269 95.39 48.31 11.18
N THR A 270 95.98 48.92 10.16
CA THR A 270 95.56 50.24 9.66
C THR A 270 94.30 50.13 8.79
N ASP A 271 93.60 51.26 8.60
CA ASP A 271 92.42 51.31 7.73
C ASP A 271 92.77 50.94 6.28
N GLU A 272 94.01 51.23 5.84
CA GLU A 272 94.55 50.83 4.55
C GLU A 272 94.70 49.30 4.42
N ILE A 273 95.26 48.62 5.43
CA ILE A 273 95.36 47.15 5.44
C ILE A 273 93.98 46.51 5.43
N LYS A 274 93.01 47.07 6.17
CA LYS A 274 91.64 46.59 6.19
C LYS A 274 90.97 46.72 4.82
N GLN A 275 91.10 47.87 4.16
CA GLN A 275 90.57 48.08 2.80
C GLN A 275 91.24 47.15 1.78
N GLN A 276 92.55 46.93 1.88
CA GLN A 276 93.25 46.00 0.98
C GLN A 276 92.81 44.54 1.20
N LEU A 277 92.57 44.11 2.45
CA LEU A 277 92.02 42.78 2.76
C LEU A 277 90.57 42.62 2.27
N GLU A 278 89.72 43.62 2.45
CA GLU A 278 88.34 43.61 1.94
C GLU A 278 88.32 43.58 0.40
N ALA A 279 89.12 44.45 -0.24
CA ALA A 279 89.24 44.50 -1.69
C ALA A 279 89.82 43.22 -2.31
N TYR A 280 90.78 42.56 -1.64
CA TYR A 280 91.35 41.28 -2.08
C TYR A 280 90.28 40.19 -2.19
N PHE A 281 89.29 40.16 -1.30
CA PHE A 281 88.23 39.16 -1.31
C PHE A 281 86.89 39.67 -1.88
N SER A 282 86.88 40.82 -2.55
CA SER A 282 85.66 41.41 -3.14
C SER A 282 85.42 40.94 -4.58
N GLY A 283 84.23 41.20 -5.11
CA GLY A 283 83.92 40.99 -6.53
C GLY A 283 83.88 39.52 -6.93
N GLU A 284 84.79 39.10 -7.83
CA GLU A 284 84.81 37.75 -8.40
C GLU A 284 85.00 36.64 -7.35
N TYR A 285 85.73 36.91 -6.26
CA TYR A 285 85.92 35.95 -5.18
C TYR A 285 84.60 35.67 -4.44
N GLU A 286 83.88 36.73 -4.05
CA GLU A 286 82.57 36.62 -3.40
C GLU A 286 81.53 35.95 -4.31
N GLN A 287 81.52 36.27 -5.60
CA GLN A 287 80.64 35.62 -6.58
C GLN A 287 80.93 34.12 -6.68
N ALA A 288 82.19 33.72 -6.76
CA ALA A 288 82.59 32.32 -6.80
C ALA A 288 82.26 31.57 -5.51
N VAL A 289 82.47 32.18 -4.34
CA VAL A 289 82.11 31.58 -3.04
C VAL A 289 80.59 31.42 -2.90
N ASN A 290 79.81 32.42 -3.30
CA ASN A 290 78.35 32.35 -3.28
C ASN A 290 77.83 31.30 -4.27
N GLN A 291 78.45 31.15 -5.44
CA GLN A 291 78.12 30.11 -6.40
C GLN A 291 78.42 28.71 -5.84
N ILE A 292 79.58 28.51 -5.19
CA ILE A 292 79.93 27.24 -4.54
C ILE A 292 78.92 26.88 -3.45
N LYS A 293 78.56 27.84 -2.58
CA LYS A 293 77.54 27.63 -1.54
C LYS A 293 76.18 27.27 -2.14
N SER A 294 75.76 28.02 -3.16
CA SER A 294 74.49 27.76 -3.85
C SER A 294 74.46 26.37 -4.48
N PHE A 295 75.54 25.95 -5.15
CA PHE A 295 75.63 24.60 -5.69
C PHE A 295 75.72 23.53 -4.60
N ALA A 296 76.39 23.79 -3.47
CA ALA A 296 76.46 22.85 -2.36
C ALA A 296 75.08 22.58 -1.75
N ASP A 297 74.29 23.64 -1.54
CA ASP A 297 72.93 23.53 -0.99
C ASP A 297 71.96 22.90 -2.00
N GLN A 298 72.07 23.27 -3.28
CA GLN A 298 71.29 22.65 -4.34
C GLN A 298 71.63 21.16 -4.48
N TYR A 299 72.91 20.80 -4.51
CA TYR A 299 73.33 19.40 -4.65
C TYR A 299 72.81 18.56 -3.50
N ASP A 300 72.98 19.00 -2.25
CA ASP A 300 72.47 18.29 -1.06
C ASP A 300 70.95 18.12 -1.08
N SER A 301 70.21 19.17 -1.46
CA SER A 301 68.75 19.12 -1.54
C SER A 301 68.26 18.18 -2.66
N TYR A 302 68.78 18.33 -3.87
CA TYR A 302 68.37 17.54 -5.02
C TYR A 302 68.82 16.08 -4.92
N SER A 303 70.01 15.82 -4.37
CA SER A 303 70.51 14.46 -4.18
C SER A 303 69.68 13.71 -3.12
N LYS A 304 69.28 14.37 -2.03
CA LYS A 304 68.36 13.79 -1.03
C LYS A 304 67.01 13.47 -1.63
N ASN A 305 66.42 14.41 -2.38
CA ASN A 305 65.14 14.19 -3.05
C ASN A 305 65.19 13.00 -4.02
N LEU A 306 66.28 12.90 -4.81
CA LEU A 306 66.48 11.77 -5.71
C LEU A 306 66.59 10.43 -4.95
N LEU A 307 67.35 10.39 -3.86
CA LEU A 307 67.50 9.17 -3.05
C LEU A 307 66.17 8.74 -2.40
N GLU A 308 65.37 9.67 -1.90
CA GLU A 308 64.02 9.37 -1.40
C GLU A 308 63.13 8.76 -2.48
N GLN A 309 63.16 9.30 -3.70
CA GLN A 309 62.41 8.74 -4.82
C GLN A 309 62.88 7.34 -5.20
N ILE A 310 64.20 7.09 -5.18
CA ILE A 310 64.79 5.78 -5.52
C ILE A 310 64.49 4.74 -4.44
N ILE A 311 64.47 5.11 -3.15
CA ILE A 311 64.09 4.20 -2.06
C ILE A 311 62.61 3.80 -2.20
N ALA A 312 61.72 4.77 -2.42
CA ALA A 312 60.29 4.49 -2.64
C ALA A 312 60.05 3.65 -3.91
N LEU A 313 60.87 3.85 -4.96
CA LEU A 313 60.85 3.03 -6.16
C LEU A 313 61.28 1.59 -5.85
N LYS A 314 62.37 1.39 -5.09
CA LYS A 314 62.87 0.06 -4.70
C LYS A 314 61.78 -0.76 -4.02
N GLU A 315 61.03 -0.18 -3.08
CA GLU A 315 59.92 -0.85 -2.39
C GLU A 315 58.79 -1.27 -3.35
N LYS A 316 58.42 -0.40 -4.30
CA LYS A 316 57.39 -0.70 -5.32
C LYS A 316 57.82 -1.81 -6.27
N LEU A 317 59.09 -1.85 -6.66
CA LEU A 317 59.61 -2.89 -7.56
C LEU A 317 59.68 -4.25 -6.86
N ILE A 318 60.11 -4.30 -5.60
CA ILE A 318 60.18 -5.54 -4.80
C ILE A 318 58.77 -6.11 -4.53
N SER A 319 57.78 -5.25 -4.30
CA SER A 319 56.39 -5.68 -4.07
C SER A 319 55.63 -6.10 -5.32
N CYS A 320 56.25 -6.04 -6.51
CA CYS A 320 55.64 -6.42 -7.79
C CYS A 320 56.37 -7.62 -8.43
N PRO A 321 56.00 -8.88 -8.10
CA PRO A 321 56.71 -10.07 -8.59
C PRO A 321 56.74 -10.20 -10.11
N VAL A 322 55.69 -9.74 -10.79
CA VAL A 322 55.56 -9.77 -12.26
C VAL A 322 56.49 -8.80 -12.99
N ALA A 323 57.07 -7.81 -12.29
CA ALA A 323 58.08 -6.95 -12.89
C ALA A 323 59.36 -7.73 -13.25
N GLY A 324 59.66 -8.84 -12.55
CA GLY A 324 60.74 -9.76 -12.90
C GLY A 324 62.14 -9.13 -12.86
N ILE A 325 62.35 -8.12 -12.01
CA ILE A 325 63.61 -7.37 -11.91
C ILE A 325 64.61 -8.13 -11.03
N ASP A 326 65.89 -8.12 -11.40
CA ASP A 326 66.96 -8.62 -10.53
C ASP A 326 67.13 -7.71 -9.30
N THR A 327 66.65 -8.18 -8.15
CA THR A 327 66.71 -7.45 -6.88
C THR A 327 68.14 -7.21 -6.42
N ASN A 328 69.09 -8.08 -6.78
CA ASN A 328 70.50 -7.92 -6.42
C ASN A 328 71.15 -6.80 -7.26
N GLU A 329 70.80 -6.71 -8.54
CA GLU A 329 71.28 -5.64 -9.42
C GLU A 329 70.73 -4.28 -9.01
N LEU A 330 69.43 -4.20 -8.70
CA LEU A 330 68.78 -3.01 -8.17
C LEU A 330 69.44 -2.52 -6.87
N GLU A 331 69.76 -3.44 -5.96
CA GLU A 331 70.44 -3.12 -4.71
C GLU A 331 71.88 -2.62 -4.92
N LYS A 332 72.64 -3.25 -5.82
CA LYS A 332 73.99 -2.80 -6.19
C LYS A 332 73.98 -1.38 -6.75
N LEU A 333 73.09 -1.08 -7.70
CA LEU A 333 72.99 0.25 -8.32
C LEU A 333 72.56 1.31 -7.31
N THR A 334 71.59 1.00 -6.45
CA THR A 334 71.13 1.91 -5.38
C THR A 334 72.27 2.25 -4.42
N ASN A 335 73.00 1.25 -3.94
CA ASN A 335 74.12 1.44 -3.02
C ASN A 335 75.29 2.20 -3.68
N SER A 336 75.56 1.92 -4.97
CA SER A 336 76.57 2.64 -5.75
C SER A 336 76.23 4.13 -5.88
N LEU A 337 74.95 4.46 -6.11
CA LEU A 337 74.50 5.84 -6.20
C LEU A 337 74.63 6.58 -4.86
N ILE A 338 74.17 5.95 -3.77
CA ILE A 338 74.29 6.51 -2.41
C ILE A 338 75.76 6.80 -2.08
N TYR A 339 76.65 5.86 -2.36
CA TYR A 339 78.08 6.02 -2.13
C TYR A 339 78.67 7.18 -2.93
N GLN A 340 78.34 7.27 -4.22
CA GLN A 340 78.89 8.30 -5.10
C GLN A 340 78.40 9.71 -4.73
N ILE A 341 77.10 9.87 -4.43
CA ILE A 341 76.54 11.12 -3.92
C ILE A 341 77.22 11.53 -2.61
N SER A 342 77.43 10.58 -1.70
CA SER A 342 78.08 10.84 -0.41
C SER A 342 79.51 11.35 -0.59
N ASN A 343 80.28 10.74 -1.51
CA ASN A 343 81.63 11.19 -1.84
C ASN A 343 81.64 12.59 -2.47
N ASN A 344 80.75 12.85 -3.42
CA ASN A 344 80.63 14.16 -4.05
C ASN A 344 80.29 15.24 -3.00
N LEU A 345 79.38 14.96 -2.06
CA LEU A 345 79.06 15.88 -0.97
C LEU A 345 80.27 16.19 -0.08
N VAL A 346 81.11 15.20 0.22
CA VAL A 346 82.35 15.42 1.00
C VAL A 346 83.29 16.38 0.26
N GLU A 347 83.50 16.17 -1.04
CA GLU A 347 84.35 17.04 -1.87
C GLU A 347 83.78 18.46 -2.01
N ILE A 348 82.47 18.57 -2.23
CA ILE A 348 81.74 19.84 -2.29
C ILE A 348 81.89 20.62 -0.98
N ARG A 349 81.65 19.97 0.18
CA ARG A 349 81.75 20.62 1.50
C ARG A 349 83.20 20.97 1.87
N SER A 350 84.17 20.19 1.40
CA SER A 350 85.60 20.50 1.54
C SER A 350 85.95 21.78 0.77
N LYS A 351 85.50 21.89 -0.49
CA LYS A 351 85.66 23.08 -1.34
C LYS A 351 84.92 24.31 -0.80
N GLU A 352 83.73 24.13 -0.22
CA GLU A 352 82.97 25.21 0.40
C GLU A 352 83.72 25.84 1.59
N LYS A 353 84.35 25.01 2.43
CA LYS A 353 85.18 25.47 3.56
C LYS A 353 86.49 26.13 3.10
N GLU A 354 87.05 25.64 2.01
CA GLU A 354 88.33 26.09 1.46
C GLU A 354 88.23 26.33 -0.07
N PRO A 355 87.74 27.52 -0.51
CA PRO A 355 87.51 27.83 -1.91
C PRO A 355 88.76 27.69 -2.81
N GLY A 356 89.97 27.79 -2.24
CA GLY A 356 91.23 27.56 -2.94
C GLY A 356 91.57 26.09 -3.27
N LYS A 357 90.86 25.09 -2.73
CA LYS A 357 91.10 23.66 -3.05
C LYS A 357 90.50 23.28 -4.39
N ILE A 358 90.98 22.23 -5.05
CA ILE A 358 90.30 21.65 -6.24
C ILE A 358 89.46 20.48 -5.75
N ALA A 359 88.20 20.39 -6.22
CA ALA A 359 87.31 19.26 -5.96
C ALA A 359 87.06 18.50 -7.26
N LEU A 360 87.09 17.17 -7.19
CA LEU A 360 86.81 16.28 -8.31
C LEU A 360 85.53 15.52 -8.02
N LEU A 361 84.46 15.86 -8.73
CA LEU A 361 83.17 15.20 -8.59
C LEU A 361 83.02 14.08 -9.62
N SER A 362 82.33 13.02 -9.23
CA SER A 362 82.02 11.88 -10.09
C SER A 362 80.60 11.99 -10.64
N ASP A 363 80.45 11.83 -11.95
CA ASP A 363 79.16 11.89 -12.66
C ASP A 363 78.20 10.75 -12.26
N THR A 364 77.08 11.09 -11.64
CA THR A 364 76.06 10.14 -11.16
C THR A 364 75.06 9.72 -12.24
N SER A 365 75.02 10.41 -13.38
CA SER A 365 74.01 10.21 -14.43
C SER A 365 73.98 8.78 -14.97
N LYS A 366 75.14 8.13 -15.11
CA LYS A 366 75.24 6.74 -15.61
C LYS A 366 74.52 5.75 -14.70
N ILE A 367 74.66 5.90 -13.39
CA ILE A 367 74.00 5.02 -12.41
C ILE A 367 72.49 5.27 -12.42
N ILE A 368 72.09 6.55 -12.49
CA ILE A 368 70.67 6.93 -12.55
C ILE A 368 70.01 6.40 -13.83
N ASN A 369 70.67 6.49 -14.98
CA ASN A 369 70.18 5.95 -16.24
C ASN A 369 70.06 4.41 -16.20
N SER A 370 70.99 3.72 -15.54
CA SER A 370 70.90 2.27 -15.36
C SER A 370 69.70 1.86 -14.49
N LEU A 371 69.37 2.65 -13.46
CA LEU A 371 68.17 2.46 -12.66
C LEU A 371 66.89 2.71 -13.48
N LEU A 372 66.87 3.75 -14.32
CA LEU A 372 65.75 4.03 -15.24
C LEU A 372 65.51 2.89 -16.23
N GLU A 373 66.58 2.27 -16.73
CA GLU A 373 66.50 1.11 -17.62
C GLU A 373 65.86 -0.10 -16.93
N LEU A 374 66.25 -0.40 -15.68
CA LEU A 374 65.62 -1.48 -14.89
C LEU A 374 64.11 -1.26 -14.68
N VAL A 375 63.69 -0.02 -14.43
CA VAL A 375 62.25 0.32 -14.31
C VAL A 375 61.53 0.12 -15.63
N SER A 376 62.15 0.51 -16.74
CA SER A 376 61.59 0.32 -18.09
C SER A 376 61.39 -1.16 -18.41
N VAL A 377 62.38 -2.00 -18.10
CA VAL A 377 62.28 -3.47 -18.24
C VAL A 377 61.15 -4.02 -17.37
N GLY A 378 61.05 -3.60 -16.11
CA GLY A 378 59.97 -4.02 -15.21
C GLY A 378 58.58 -3.66 -15.73
N ASN A 379 58.39 -2.43 -16.20
CA ASN A 379 57.12 -1.98 -16.79
C ASN A 379 56.79 -2.73 -18.10
N SER A 380 57.80 -3.07 -18.91
CA SER A 380 57.61 -3.92 -20.10
C SER A 380 57.07 -5.31 -19.72
N ASN A 381 57.60 -5.92 -18.65
CA ASN A 381 57.12 -7.21 -18.15
C ASN A 381 55.70 -7.12 -17.57
N ILE A 382 55.37 -6.04 -16.84
CA ILE A 382 54.01 -5.77 -16.36
C ILE A 382 53.03 -5.65 -17.54
N ASN A 383 53.39 -4.93 -18.60
CA ASN A 383 52.55 -4.81 -19.79
C ASN A 383 52.33 -6.17 -20.47
N LYS A 384 53.38 -6.99 -20.65
CA LYS A 384 53.25 -8.35 -21.20
C LYS A 384 52.34 -9.22 -20.35
N HIS A 385 52.47 -9.17 -19.02
CA HIS A 385 51.56 -9.87 -18.11
C HIS A 385 50.11 -9.40 -18.28
N ASN A 386 49.88 -8.08 -18.30
CA ASN A 386 48.56 -7.50 -18.49
C ASN A 386 47.92 -7.88 -19.85
N GLU A 387 48.71 -8.00 -20.91
CA GLU A 387 48.24 -8.53 -22.21
C GLU A 387 47.80 -10.00 -22.11
N ILE A 388 48.54 -10.83 -21.37
CA ILE A 388 48.14 -12.21 -21.08
C ILE A 388 46.83 -12.23 -20.29
N VAL A 389 46.66 -11.34 -19.30
CA VAL A 389 45.42 -11.19 -18.54
C VAL A 389 44.25 -10.77 -19.43
N ASP A 390 44.46 -9.82 -20.35
CA ASP A 390 43.43 -9.36 -21.29
C ASP A 390 43.00 -10.47 -22.26
N ASN A 391 43.96 -11.20 -22.81
CA ASN A 391 43.68 -12.37 -23.66
C ASN A 391 42.94 -13.47 -22.87
N HIS A 392 43.33 -13.71 -21.62
CA HIS A 392 42.66 -14.66 -20.73
C HIS A 392 41.22 -14.22 -20.41
N LYS A 393 40.98 -12.92 -20.17
CA LYS A 393 39.64 -12.38 -19.92
C LYS A 393 38.76 -12.48 -21.17
N ALA A 394 39.28 -12.10 -22.34
CA ALA A 394 38.56 -12.21 -23.60
C ALA A 394 38.21 -13.67 -23.92
N GLU A 395 39.14 -14.60 -23.70
CA GLU A 395 38.90 -16.04 -23.88
C GLU A 395 37.90 -16.58 -22.87
N LYS A 396 37.95 -16.11 -21.62
CA LYS A 396 36.94 -16.44 -20.60
C LYS A 396 35.54 -15.99 -20.99
N GLU A 397 35.39 -14.76 -21.48
CA GLU A 397 34.10 -14.23 -21.95
C GLU A 397 33.57 -15.01 -23.16
N ARG A 398 34.43 -15.32 -24.14
CA ARG A 398 34.09 -16.18 -25.28
C ARG A 398 33.64 -17.56 -24.83
N LEU A 399 34.41 -18.21 -23.95
CA LEU A 399 34.08 -19.53 -23.44
C LEU A 399 32.76 -19.55 -22.68
N ILE A 400 32.46 -18.53 -21.87
CA ILE A 400 31.16 -18.40 -21.20
C ILE A 400 30.04 -18.33 -22.22
N ASN A 401 30.19 -17.54 -23.29
CA ASN A 401 29.22 -17.47 -24.38
C ASN A 401 29.06 -18.81 -25.11
N ASP A 402 30.17 -19.51 -25.40
CA ASP A 402 30.15 -20.82 -26.04
C ASP A 402 29.39 -21.87 -25.19
N ILE A 403 29.63 -21.85 -23.87
CA ILE A 403 28.92 -22.70 -22.89
C ILE A 403 27.41 -22.37 -22.89
N TRP A 404 27.04 -21.09 -22.85
CA TRP A 404 25.63 -20.69 -22.92
C TRP A 404 24.98 -21.15 -24.23
N ASN A 405 25.62 -20.93 -25.38
CA ASN A 405 25.12 -21.37 -26.67
C ASN A 405 24.92 -22.89 -26.71
N PHE A 406 25.89 -23.66 -26.21
CA PHE A 406 25.80 -25.12 -26.15
C PHE A 406 24.63 -25.59 -25.28
N VAL A 407 24.58 -25.15 -24.03
CA VAL A 407 23.57 -25.59 -23.05
C VAL A 407 22.15 -25.20 -23.49
N LEU A 408 21.99 -24.02 -24.08
CA LEU A 408 20.70 -23.57 -24.60
C LEU A 408 20.30 -24.31 -25.88
N HIS A 409 21.25 -24.67 -26.73
CA HIS A 409 20.97 -25.48 -27.92
C HIS A 409 20.48 -26.89 -27.54
N GLU A 410 21.08 -27.54 -26.54
CA GLU A 410 20.59 -28.83 -26.01
C GLU A 410 19.12 -28.74 -25.51
N ASN A 411 18.76 -27.59 -24.95
CA ASN A 411 17.44 -27.34 -24.37
C ASN A 411 16.50 -26.54 -25.28
N LYS A 412 16.84 -26.42 -26.57
CA LYS A 412 16.12 -25.58 -27.54
C LYS A 412 14.62 -25.90 -27.60
N THR A 413 14.29 -27.18 -27.72
CA THR A 413 12.89 -27.65 -27.82
C THR A 413 12.05 -27.30 -26.59
N LEU A 414 12.66 -27.30 -25.41
CA LEU A 414 12.03 -26.94 -24.15
C LEU A 414 11.74 -25.43 -24.10
N ILE A 415 12.72 -24.62 -24.49
CA ILE A 415 12.60 -23.15 -24.51
C ILE A 415 11.60 -22.71 -25.58
N ASP A 416 11.64 -23.28 -26.79
CA ASP A 416 10.69 -22.99 -27.88
C ASP A 416 9.24 -23.32 -27.47
N ARG A 417 9.03 -24.45 -26.80
CA ARG A 417 7.70 -24.83 -26.29
C ARG A 417 7.18 -23.80 -25.28
N TYR A 418 8.02 -23.34 -24.36
CA TYR A 418 7.67 -22.30 -23.42
C TYR A 418 7.34 -20.97 -24.12
N LEU A 419 8.19 -20.52 -25.03
CA LEU A 419 7.98 -19.28 -25.79
C LEU A 419 6.67 -19.33 -26.59
N SER A 420 6.35 -20.47 -27.18
CA SER A 420 5.09 -20.68 -27.88
C SER A 420 3.87 -20.59 -26.95
N LYS A 421 3.91 -21.23 -25.77
CA LYS A 421 2.85 -21.12 -24.75
C LYS A 421 2.64 -19.66 -24.31
N ILE A 422 3.73 -18.91 -24.06
CA ILE A 422 3.68 -17.50 -23.64
C ILE A 422 3.15 -16.60 -24.76
N ASP A 423 3.56 -16.81 -26.00
CA ASP A 423 3.07 -16.05 -27.16
C ASP A 423 1.56 -16.27 -27.36
N GLN A 424 1.09 -17.51 -27.33
CA GLN A 424 -0.33 -17.84 -27.42
C GLN A 424 -1.15 -17.21 -26.29
N ALA A 425 -0.67 -17.32 -25.04
CA ALA A 425 -1.33 -16.72 -23.89
C ALA A 425 -1.35 -15.18 -23.99
N SER A 426 -0.26 -14.56 -24.43
CA SER A 426 -0.18 -13.10 -24.59
C SER A 426 -1.12 -12.60 -25.69
N LYS A 427 -1.17 -13.26 -26.86
CA LYS A 427 -2.12 -12.94 -27.93
C LYS A 427 -3.58 -13.06 -27.48
N ALA A 428 -3.89 -14.09 -26.68
CA ALA A 428 -5.24 -14.26 -26.11
C ALA A 428 -5.58 -13.12 -25.13
N ILE A 429 -4.64 -12.72 -24.26
CA ILE A 429 -4.78 -11.59 -23.34
C ILE A 429 -5.02 -10.30 -24.12
N ASP A 430 -4.20 -10.00 -25.14
CA ASP A 430 -4.32 -8.79 -25.95
C ASP A 430 -5.68 -8.74 -26.67
N SER A 431 -6.12 -9.86 -27.24
CA SER A 431 -7.44 -9.95 -27.86
C SER A 431 -8.58 -9.69 -26.88
N LEU A 432 -8.49 -10.22 -25.65
CA LEU A 432 -9.51 -10.01 -24.61
C LEU A 432 -9.51 -8.57 -24.11
N GLN A 433 -8.34 -7.94 -23.96
CA GLN A 433 -8.21 -6.54 -23.58
C GLN A 433 -8.82 -5.62 -24.66
N ASN A 434 -8.57 -5.90 -25.93
CA ASN A 434 -9.19 -5.17 -27.05
C ASN A 434 -10.71 -5.35 -27.09
N LYS A 435 -11.23 -6.54 -26.79
CA LYS A 435 -12.68 -6.76 -26.67
C LYS A 435 -13.29 -5.99 -25.50
N LEU A 436 -12.62 -5.94 -24.35
CA LEU A 436 -13.05 -5.18 -23.18
C LEU A 436 -13.06 -3.67 -23.44
N SER A 437 -12.03 -3.13 -24.10
CA SER A 437 -11.99 -1.71 -24.43
C SER A 437 -13.13 -1.32 -25.38
N ASN A 438 -13.39 -2.13 -26.40
CA ASN A 438 -14.51 -1.93 -27.32
C ASN A 438 -15.86 -1.99 -26.60
N CYS A 439 -16.08 -2.98 -25.72
CA CYS A 439 -17.31 -3.06 -24.92
C CYS A 439 -17.48 -1.85 -23.99
N ALA A 440 -16.41 -1.33 -23.40
CA ALA A 440 -16.46 -0.14 -22.55
C ALA A 440 -16.81 1.14 -23.36
N ILE A 441 -16.29 1.27 -24.58
CA ILE A 441 -16.65 2.37 -25.49
C ILE A 441 -18.14 2.30 -25.85
N GLU A 442 -18.63 1.11 -26.21
CA GLU A 442 -20.05 0.91 -26.51
C GLU A 442 -20.96 1.15 -25.30
N LEU A 443 -20.54 0.73 -24.10
CA LEU A 443 -21.28 0.99 -22.85
C LEU A 443 -21.43 2.49 -22.59
N LYS A 444 -20.34 3.26 -22.73
CA LYS A 444 -20.39 4.72 -22.59
C LYS A 444 -21.34 5.38 -23.60
N LYS A 445 -21.40 4.84 -24.83
CA LYS A 445 -22.34 5.33 -25.83
C LYS A 445 -23.78 5.05 -25.42
N ILE A 446 -24.07 3.82 -24.97
CA ILE A 446 -25.42 3.45 -24.47
C ILE A 446 -25.81 4.29 -23.25
N GLU A 447 -24.89 4.56 -22.32
CA GLU A 447 -25.14 5.43 -21.16
C GLU A 447 -25.46 6.86 -21.59
N LYS A 448 -24.74 7.39 -22.59
CA LYS A 448 -25.05 8.71 -23.15
C LYS A 448 -26.42 8.74 -23.82
N ASP A 449 -26.73 7.74 -24.65
CA ASP A 449 -28.03 7.64 -25.32
C ASP A 449 -29.18 7.53 -24.29
N ILE A 450 -28.96 6.83 -23.16
CA ILE A 450 -29.90 6.78 -22.03
C ILE A 450 -30.13 8.18 -21.44
N ILE A 451 -29.07 8.93 -21.15
CA ILE A 451 -29.16 10.28 -20.58
C ILE A 451 -29.91 11.22 -21.53
N ASP A 452 -29.62 11.16 -22.82
CA ASP A 452 -30.26 12.01 -23.83
C ASP A 452 -31.78 11.71 -23.95
N VAL A 453 -32.17 10.43 -23.89
CA VAL A 453 -33.58 10.01 -23.87
C VAL A 453 -34.26 10.42 -22.55
N GLU A 454 -33.58 10.30 -21.41
CA GLU A 454 -34.09 10.69 -20.08
C GLU A 454 -34.37 12.20 -19.98
N ASN A 455 -33.45 13.03 -20.48
CA ASN A 455 -33.62 14.48 -20.52
C ASN A 455 -34.83 14.90 -21.39
N GLY A 456 -35.24 14.07 -22.35
CA GLY A 456 -36.36 14.33 -23.25
C GLY A 456 -37.74 13.84 -22.76
N ILE A 457 -37.84 13.18 -21.60
CA ILE A 457 -39.08 12.59 -21.04
C ILE A 457 -39.40 13.10 -19.63
N THR A 458 -38.42 13.69 -18.95
CA THR A 458 -38.54 14.05 -17.52
C THR A 458 -39.27 15.38 -17.31
N SER A 459 -40.27 15.38 -16.43
CA SER A 459 -41.03 16.57 -16.04
C SER A 459 -41.29 16.56 -14.53
N ILE A 460 -41.46 17.74 -13.94
CA ILE A 460 -41.82 17.92 -12.54
C ILE A 460 -43.34 17.82 -12.31
N GLN A 461 -44.16 17.98 -13.36
CA GLN A 461 -45.62 17.99 -13.26
C GLN A 461 -46.24 16.63 -12.85
N PRO A 462 -45.76 15.46 -13.36
CA PRO A 462 -46.27 14.16 -12.92
C PRO A 462 -46.12 13.95 -11.41
N THR A 463 -44.98 14.35 -10.84
CA THR A 463 -44.72 14.34 -9.40
C THR A 463 -45.76 15.15 -8.63
N VAL A 464 -46.04 16.38 -9.07
CA VAL A 464 -47.04 17.27 -8.44
C VAL A 464 -48.42 16.63 -8.46
N ASN A 465 -48.81 16.06 -9.62
CA ASN A 465 -50.11 15.42 -9.78
C ASN A 465 -50.25 14.20 -8.87
N GLU A 466 -49.21 13.36 -8.78
CA GLU A 466 -49.19 12.18 -7.92
C GLU A 466 -49.28 12.54 -6.43
N ILE A 467 -48.49 13.51 -5.96
CA ILE A 467 -48.53 13.97 -4.57
C ILE A 467 -49.92 14.52 -4.24
N ASN A 468 -50.47 15.40 -5.08
CA ASN A 468 -51.80 15.98 -4.84
C ASN A 468 -52.92 14.93 -4.91
N ARG A 469 -52.83 13.95 -5.82
CA ARG A 469 -53.77 12.83 -5.88
C ARG A 469 -53.73 12.00 -4.61
N SER A 470 -52.54 11.71 -4.09
CA SER A 470 -52.37 11.07 -2.79
C SER A 470 -53.00 11.92 -1.69
N LEU A 471 -52.65 13.20 -1.56
CA LEU A 471 -53.20 14.09 -0.54
C LEU A 471 -54.75 14.10 -0.55
N GLN A 472 -55.37 14.22 -1.72
CA GLN A 472 -56.83 14.19 -1.88
C GLN A 472 -57.44 12.84 -1.47
N ASN A 473 -56.87 11.72 -1.93
CA ASN A 473 -57.35 10.39 -1.59
C ASN A 473 -57.31 10.11 -0.08
N PHE A 474 -56.41 10.77 0.64
CA PHE A 474 -56.22 10.61 2.08
C PHE A 474 -56.89 11.72 2.91
N GLY A 475 -57.72 12.57 2.30
CA GLY A 475 -58.53 13.58 3.00
C GLY A 475 -57.80 14.89 3.35
N PHE A 476 -56.55 15.07 2.91
CA PHE A 476 -55.81 16.32 3.04
C PHE A 476 -56.20 17.29 1.91
N THR A 477 -57.28 18.05 2.12
CA THR A 477 -57.83 18.99 1.11
C THR A 477 -57.49 20.45 1.39
N ASN A 478 -56.94 20.76 2.57
CA ASN A 478 -56.65 22.10 3.06
C ASN A 478 -55.31 22.69 2.55
N PHE A 479 -54.48 21.90 1.85
CA PHE A 479 -53.29 22.36 1.16
C PHE A 479 -52.99 21.49 -0.07
N ARG A 480 -52.14 22.00 -0.96
CA ARG A 480 -51.64 21.30 -2.16
C ARG A 480 -50.20 21.69 -2.45
N ILE A 481 -49.48 20.82 -3.16
CA ILE A 481 -48.18 21.16 -3.73
C ILE A 481 -48.36 21.75 -5.13
N VAL A 482 -47.67 22.83 -5.45
CA VAL A 482 -47.71 23.49 -6.77
C VAL A 482 -46.30 23.83 -7.24
N PRO A 483 -46.06 23.94 -8.56
CA PRO A 483 -44.81 24.53 -9.07
C PRO A 483 -44.62 25.96 -8.53
N SER A 484 -43.37 26.32 -8.21
CA SER A 484 -43.01 27.67 -7.76
C SER A 484 -42.96 28.62 -8.97
N ASP A 485 -43.68 29.74 -8.88
CA ASP A 485 -43.56 30.82 -9.87
C ASP A 485 -42.25 31.62 -9.72
N ALA A 486 -41.63 31.56 -8.53
CA ALA A 486 -40.45 32.33 -8.18
C ALA A 486 -39.13 31.64 -8.59
N LYS A 487 -39.10 30.31 -8.66
CA LYS A 487 -37.91 29.51 -8.99
C LYS A 487 -38.25 28.33 -9.89
N THR A 488 -37.64 28.30 -11.07
CA THR A 488 -37.75 27.20 -12.04
C THR A 488 -37.40 25.85 -11.39
N ASN A 489 -38.19 24.81 -11.68
CA ASN A 489 -37.99 23.45 -11.18
C ASN A 489 -37.99 23.32 -9.66
N THR A 490 -38.82 24.09 -8.97
CA THR A 490 -39.09 23.95 -7.53
C THR A 490 -40.58 23.92 -7.26
N TYR A 491 -40.98 23.43 -6.09
CA TYR A 491 -42.35 23.37 -5.62
C TYR A 491 -42.58 24.27 -4.42
N GLN A 492 -43.82 24.69 -4.22
CA GLN A 492 -44.32 25.38 -3.05
C GLN A 492 -45.56 24.66 -2.51
N ILE A 493 -45.77 24.73 -1.20
CA ILE A 493 -46.98 24.21 -0.56
C ILE A 493 -47.91 25.40 -0.31
N GLN A 494 -49.09 25.36 -0.92
CA GLN A 494 -50.08 26.42 -0.81
C GLN A 494 -51.36 25.94 -0.13
N ARG A 495 -51.97 26.80 0.67
CA ARG A 495 -53.33 26.67 1.17
C ARG A 495 -54.34 26.96 0.05
N GLN A 496 -55.62 26.69 0.30
CA GLN A 496 -56.69 26.94 -0.69
C GLN A 496 -56.83 28.42 -1.06
N ASP A 497 -56.47 29.32 -0.15
CA ASP A 497 -56.47 30.78 -0.36
C ASP A 497 -55.23 31.29 -1.12
N GLY A 498 -54.31 30.40 -1.49
CA GLY A 498 -53.06 30.74 -2.20
C GLY A 498 -51.91 31.14 -1.28
N THR A 499 -52.10 31.20 0.05
CA THR A 499 -51.03 31.51 1.00
C THR A 499 -50.05 30.33 1.18
N LEU A 500 -48.79 30.64 1.50
CA LEU A 500 -47.77 29.61 1.72
C LEU A 500 -48.02 28.88 3.06
N ALA A 501 -48.04 27.55 2.99
CA ALA A 501 -48.32 26.70 4.15
C ALA A 501 -47.06 26.30 4.93
N SER A 502 -45.85 26.59 4.44
CA SER A 502 -44.58 26.06 4.97
C SER A 502 -44.35 26.25 6.47
N SER A 503 -44.89 27.31 7.08
CA SER A 503 -44.80 27.60 8.52
C SER A 503 -46.07 27.26 9.33
N THR A 504 -47.14 26.80 8.68
CA THR A 504 -48.46 26.58 9.30
C THR A 504 -48.95 25.13 9.22
N LEU A 505 -48.16 24.22 8.65
CA LEU A 505 -48.49 22.78 8.66
C LEU A 505 -48.37 22.21 10.07
N SER A 506 -49.32 21.35 10.44
CA SER A 506 -49.18 20.52 11.64
C SER A 506 -48.03 19.52 11.47
N GLU A 507 -47.54 18.97 12.58
CA GLU A 507 -46.47 17.96 12.56
C GLU A 507 -46.86 16.74 11.69
N GLY A 508 -48.12 16.30 11.79
CA GLY A 508 -48.63 15.18 11.00
C GLY A 508 -48.71 15.50 9.50
N GLU A 509 -49.23 16.67 9.13
CA GLU A 509 -49.30 17.12 7.72
C GLU A 509 -47.90 17.23 7.11
N GLY A 510 -46.96 17.87 7.81
CA GLY A 510 -45.58 18.01 7.38
C GLY A 510 -44.87 16.67 7.23
N THR A 511 -45.10 15.73 8.14
CA THR A 511 -44.56 14.37 8.06
C THR A 511 -45.14 13.62 6.87
N PHE A 512 -46.44 13.72 6.62
CA PHE A 512 -47.08 13.02 5.52
C PHE A 512 -46.65 13.55 4.15
N ILE A 513 -46.67 14.87 3.93
CA ILE A 513 -46.24 15.45 2.64
C ILE A 513 -44.75 15.23 2.38
N SER A 514 -43.90 15.33 3.41
CA SER A 514 -42.46 15.05 3.24
C SER A 514 -42.20 13.58 2.92
N PHE A 515 -43.00 12.66 3.47
CA PHE A 515 -42.95 11.26 3.10
C PHE A 515 -43.41 11.03 1.66
N LEU A 516 -44.53 11.61 1.22
CA LEU A 516 -44.96 11.53 -0.18
C LEU A 516 -43.91 12.09 -1.14
N TYR A 517 -43.28 13.22 -0.79
CA TYR A 517 -42.17 13.78 -1.54
C TYR A 517 -40.98 12.82 -1.60
N PHE A 518 -40.61 12.18 -0.47
CA PHE A 518 -39.57 11.15 -0.43
C PHE A 518 -39.89 9.96 -1.36
N LEU A 519 -41.15 9.52 -1.41
CA LEU A 519 -41.58 8.44 -2.30
C LEU A 519 -41.42 8.81 -3.78
N GLN A 520 -41.74 10.04 -4.15
CA GLN A 520 -41.50 10.49 -5.53
C GLN A 520 -40.02 10.62 -5.82
N LEU A 521 -39.24 11.12 -4.86
CA LEU A 521 -37.79 11.17 -4.97
C LEU A 521 -37.19 9.76 -5.12
N ALA A 522 -37.73 8.74 -4.46
CA ALA A 522 -37.30 7.35 -4.64
C ALA A 522 -37.53 6.83 -6.06
N LYS A 523 -38.55 7.34 -6.77
CA LYS A 523 -38.89 6.98 -8.16
C LYS A 523 -38.28 7.92 -9.21
N GLY A 524 -37.66 9.01 -8.78
CA GLY A 524 -37.21 10.08 -9.65
C GLY A 524 -35.91 10.70 -9.16
N SER A 525 -35.62 11.94 -9.55
CA SER A 525 -34.41 12.63 -9.10
C SER A 525 -34.61 14.14 -9.12
N ILE A 526 -33.86 14.87 -8.30
CA ILE A 526 -33.74 16.34 -8.42
C ILE A 526 -32.89 16.76 -9.64
N ASP A 527 -32.13 15.81 -10.18
CA ASP A 527 -31.30 15.94 -11.38
C ASP A 527 -31.87 15.01 -12.46
N ALA A 528 -32.34 15.59 -13.57
CA ALA A 528 -32.95 14.87 -14.68
C ALA A 528 -32.06 13.74 -15.25
N SER A 529 -30.73 13.88 -15.14
CA SER A 529 -29.77 12.88 -15.60
C SER A 529 -29.57 11.68 -14.66
N LYS A 530 -30.18 11.71 -13.47
CA LYS A 530 -30.01 10.69 -12.40
C LYS A 530 -31.31 9.97 -12.04
N VAL A 531 -32.33 10.08 -12.89
CA VAL A 531 -33.67 9.52 -12.64
C VAL A 531 -33.64 7.98 -12.61
N SER A 532 -32.78 7.35 -13.42
CA SER A 532 -32.63 5.89 -13.48
C SER A 532 -31.39 5.35 -12.75
N ASN A 533 -30.88 6.08 -11.77
CA ASN A 533 -29.81 5.55 -10.92
C ASN A 533 -30.38 4.48 -9.99
N ARG A 534 -29.61 3.39 -9.82
CA ARG A 534 -29.91 2.35 -8.84
C ARG A 534 -29.77 2.89 -7.43
N ARG A 535 -30.74 2.58 -6.57
CA ARG A 535 -30.84 3.18 -5.24
C ARG A 535 -31.05 2.17 -4.13
N ILE A 536 -30.58 2.58 -2.95
CA ILE A 536 -30.87 1.93 -1.69
C ILE A 536 -31.72 2.89 -0.86
N LEU A 537 -32.90 2.42 -0.43
CA LEU A 537 -33.78 3.20 0.43
C LEU A 537 -33.54 2.87 1.89
N VAL A 538 -33.53 3.89 2.74
CA VAL A 538 -33.52 3.74 4.19
C VAL A 538 -34.68 4.57 4.74
N ILE A 539 -35.60 3.93 5.45
CA ILE A 539 -36.78 4.59 6.02
C ILE A 539 -36.69 4.46 7.54
N ASP A 540 -36.51 5.58 8.24
CA ASP A 540 -36.41 5.64 9.70
C ASP A 540 -37.67 6.26 10.30
N ASP A 541 -38.48 5.42 10.94
CA ASP A 541 -39.72 5.77 11.65
C ASP A 541 -40.65 6.73 10.88
N PRO A 542 -41.26 6.28 9.75
CA PRO A 542 -42.01 7.17 8.86
C PRO A 542 -43.34 7.67 9.43
N ILE A 543 -43.73 7.19 10.61
CA ILE A 543 -45.05 7.38 11.21
C ILE A 543 -45.02 8.09 12.57
N SER A 544 -43.92 8.75 12.93
CA SER A 544 -43.87 9.54 14.16
C SER A 544 -44.99 10.60 14.14
N SER A 545 -45.84 10.61 15.17
CA SER A 545 -46.89 11.63 15.36
C SER A 545 -48.05 11.60 14.36
N LEU A 546 -48.33 10.42 13.77
CA LEU A 546 -49.48 10.19 12.88
C LEU A 546 -50.62 9.47 13.62
N ASP A 547 -51.86 9.71 13.18
CA ASP A 547 -53.02 8.99 13.70
C ASP A 547 -53.06 7.53 13.19
N SER A 548 -53.98 6.73 13.73
CA SER A 548 -54.12 5.31 13.37
C SER A 548 -54.53 5.09 11.91
N THR A 549 -55.24 6.03 11.30
CA THR A 549 -55.70 5.93 9.90
C THR A 549 -54.53 6.14 8.94
N VAL A 550 -53.71 7.15 9.18
CA VAL A 550 -52.51 7.46 8.39
C VAL A 550 -51.46 6.36 8.52
N LEU A 551 -51.36 5.68 9.67
CA LEU A 551 -50.48 4.51 9.84
C LEU A 551 -50.75 3.41 8.80
N TYR A 552 -52.02 3.05 8.57
CA TYR A 552 -52.38 2.03 7.58
C TYR A 552 -52.02 2.46 6.16
N PHE A 553 -52.18 3.75 5.84
CA PHE A 553 -51.83 4.29 4.54
C PHE A 553 -50.32 4.30 4.29
N VAL A 554 -49.53 4.78 5.26
CA VAL A 554 -48.06 4.74 5.17
C VAL A 554 -47.58 3.28 5.07
N SER A 555 -48.18 2.36 5.83
CA SER A 555 -47.91 0.93 5.72
C SER A 555 -48.15 0.40 4.30
N SER A 556 -49.28 0.77 3.69
CA SER A 556 -49.64 0.36 2.32
C SER A 556 -48.66 0.92 1.27
N LEU A 557 -48.28 2.19 1.39
CA LEU A 557 -47.29 2.81 0.50
C LEU A 557 -45.92 2.11 0.60
N VAL A 558 -45.46 1.82 1.81
CA VAL A 558 -44.19 1.10 2.03
C VAL A 558 -44.27 -0.33 1.51
N LYS A 559 -45.40 -1.03 1.70
CA LYS A 559 -45.63 -2.37 1.12
C LYS A 559 -45.50 -2.40 -0.39
N ASN A 560 -46.04 -1.40 -1.09
CA ASN A 560 -45.92 -1.32 -2.55
C ASN A 560 -44.45 -1.19 -2.97
N ILE A 561 -43.66 -0.38 -2.28
CA ILE A 561 -42.21 -0.26 -2.55
C ILE A 561 -41.51 -1.60 -2.29
N ILE A 562 -41.82 -2.26 -1.17
CA ILE A 562 -41.25 -3.58 -0.85
C ILE A 562 -41.55 -4.55 -1.99
N LYS A 563 -42.79 -4.58 -2.49
CA LYS A 563 -43.18 -5.44 -3.61
C LYS A 563 -42.36 -5.12 -4.87
N ASP A 564 -42.25 -3.84 -5.24
CA ASP A 564 -41.50 -3.38 -6.40
C ASP A 564 -40.00 -3.76 -6.35
N VAL A 565 -39.39 -3.66 -5.16
CA VAL A 565 -37.99 -4.07 -4.89
C VAL A 565 -37.81 -5.57 -5.05
N ARG A 566 -38.77 -6.37 -4.58
CA ARG A 566 -38.72 -7.83 -4.65
C ARG A 566 -38.85 -8.34 -6.08
N GLU A 567 -39.83 -7.80 -6.81
CA GLU A 567 -40.11 -8.18 -8.22
C GLU A 567 -39.03 -7.71 -9.20
N GLY A 568 -38.18 -6.75 -8.81
CA GLY A 568 -37.02 -6.32 -9.61
C GLY A 568 -37.36 -5.40 -10.78
N GLY A 569 -38.53 -4.76 -10.75
CA GLY A 569 -39.03 -3.83 -11.76
C GLY A 569 -38.80 -2.35 -11.45
N SER A 570 -38.15 -2.02 -10.34
CA SER A 570 -37.91 -0.64 -9.90
C SER A 570 -36.42 -0.28 -9.84
N GLU A 571 -36.12 1.03 -9.83
CA GLU A 571 -34.76 1.56 -9.65
C GLU A 571 -34.22 1.33 -8.23
N VAL A 572 -35.08 0.91 -7.29
CA VAL A 572 -34.69 0.59 -5.91
C VAL A 572 -34.31 -0.88 -5.83
N GLU A 573 -33.04 -1.18 -5.57
CA GLU A 573 -32.54 -2.56 -5.47
C GLU A 573 -32.64 -3.11 -4.04
N GLN A 574 -32.66 -2.23 -3.04
CA GLN A 574 -32.63 -2.61 -1.63
C GLN A 574 -33.33 -1.59 -0.74
N ILE A 575 -33.99 -2.07 0.31
CA ILE A 575 -34.69 -1.22 1.29
C ILE A 575 -34.38 -1.66 2.73
N PHE A 576 -34.10 -0.68 3.59
CA PHE A 576 -33.96 -0.80 5.04
C PHE A 576 -35.08 -0.04 5.73
N ILE A 577 -35.85 -0.70 6.58
CA ILE A 577 -36.96 -0.08 7.30
C ILE A 577 -36.71 -0.20 8.79
N LEU A 578 -36.49 0.94 9.43
CA LEU A 578 -36.22 1.05 10.86
C LEU A 578 -37.47 1.57 11.55
N THR A 579 -37.95 0.87 12.57
CA THR A 579 -39.10 1.37 13.34
C THR A 579 -39.14 0.94 14.80
N HIS A 580 -39.78 1.74 15.65
CA HIS A 580 -40.18 1.38 17.01
C HIS A 580 -41.66 0.99 17.13
N ASN A 581 -42.46 1.16 16.08
CA ASN A 581 -43.89 0.92 16.13
C ASN A 581 -44.20 -0.54 15.72
N VAL A 582 -44.67 -1.31 16.69
CA VAL A 582 -45.02 -2.73 16.53
C VAL A 582 -46.12 -2.96 15.51
N PHE A 583 -47.14 -2.09 15.47
CA PHE A 583 -48.25 -2.22 14.52
C PHE A 583 -47.79 -1.97 13.09
N PHE A 584 -47.05 -0.89 12.85
CA PHE A 584 -46.47 -0.58 11.54
C PHE A 584 -45.54 -1.69 11.06
N TYR A 585 -44.65 -2.17 11.93
CA TYR A 585 -43.76 -3.30 11.62
C TYR A 585 -44.56 -4.55 11.23
N LYS A 586 -45.55 -4.93 12.05
CA LYS A 586 -46.37 -6.12 11.81
C LYS A 586 -47.12 -6.00 10.48
N GLU A 587 -47.65 -4.82 10.19
CA GLU A 587 -48.31 -4.55 8.92
C GLU A 587 -47.34 -4.77 7.77
N ILE A 588 -46.23 -4.02 7.67
CA ILE A 588 -45.31 -4.10 6.52
C ILE A 588 -44.56 -5.43 6.39
N ALA A 589 -44.32 -6.13 7.49
CA ALA A 589 -43.68 -7.44 7.50
C ALA A 589 -44.64 -8.57 7.09
N PHE A 590 -45.95 -8.32 7.10
CA PHE A 590 -46.94 -9.26 6.62
C PHE A 590 -47.02 -9.22 5.09
N ILE A 591 -46.36 -10.18 4.46
CA ILE A 591 -46.29 -10.35 3.01
C ILE A 591 -46.89 -11.72 2.68
N ASP A 592 -47.80 -11.77 1.69
CA ASP A 592 -48.72 -12.87 1.35
C ASP A 592 -48.36 -14.29 1.85
N ARG A 593 -49.32 -14.92 2.54
CA ARG A 593 -49.27 -16.26 3.21
C ARG A 593 -48.93 -17.47 2.33
N ARG A 594 -48.55 -17.30 1.05
CA ARG A 594 -48.32 -18.41 0.10
C ARG A 594 -46.85 -18.86 0.00
N ALA A 595 -45.91 -18.16 0.63
CA ALA A 595 -44.50 -18.53 0.64
C ALA A 595 -44.02 -18.65 2.09
N ASP A 596 -43.82 -19.87 2.56
CA ASP A 596 -43.38 -20.14 3.94
C ASP A 596 -41.94 -19.64 4.22
N GLU A 597 -41.13 -19.36 3.18
CA GLU A 597 -39.79 -18.77 3.33
C GLU A 597 -39.51 -17.77 2.21
N CYS A 598 -39.37 -16.49 2.55
CA CYS A 598 -38.94 -15.43 1.61
C CYS A 598 -37.47 -15.12 1.83
N ASN A 599 -36.59 -15.77 1.05
CA ASN A 599 -35.12 -15.65 1.16
C ASN A 599 -34.57 -14.25 0.86
N ASP A 600 -35.42 -13.33 0.42
CA ASP A 600 -35.10 -11.94 0.09
C ASP A 600 -35.37 -10.94 1.24
N ILE A 601 -35.78 -11.44 2.42
CA ILE A 601 -36.10 -10.65 3.61
C ILE A 601 -35.18 -11.01 4.78
N HIS A 602 -34.77 -10.00 5.56
CA HIS A 602 -34.04 -10.20 6.81
C HIS A 602 -34.62 -9.33 7.94
N HIS A 603 -34.94 -9.95 9.08
CA HIS A 603 -35.41 -9.29 10.29
C HIS A 603 -34.30 -9.12 11.35
N TRP A 604 -34.31 -7.97 11.99
CA TRP A 604 -33.36 -7.57 13.03
C TRP A 604 -34.07 -6.93 14.22
N ILE A 605 -33.59 -7.19 15.43
CA ILE A 605 -33.98 -6.43 16.63
C ILE A 605 -32.76 -5.69 17.16
N LEU A 606 -32.90 -4.39 17.36
CA LEU A 606 -31.94 -3.49 17.98
C LEU A 606 -32.46 -3.11 19.38
N TRP A 607 -31.67 -3.35 20.42
CA TRP A 607 -31.98 -2.90 21.78
C TRP A 607 -30.77 -2.24 22.42
N LYS A 608 -30.98 -1.61 23.57
CA LYS A 608 -29.93 -0.90 24.31
C LYS A 608 -29.90 -1.38 25.75
N ASN A 609 -28.76 -1.91 26.17
CA ASN A 609 -28.49 -2.33 27.53
C ASN A 609 -27.33 -1.49 28.09
N ASN A 610 -27.50 -0.89 29.28
CA ASN A 610 -26.48 -0.07 29.92
C ASN A 610 -25.85 1.00 28.99
N ASN A 611 -26.70 1.69 28.22
CA ASN A 611 -26.32 2.68 27.21
C ASN A 611 -25.56 2.16 25.97
N ILE A 612 -25.38 0.84 25.84
CA ILE A 612 -24.74 0.20 24.69
C ILE A 612 -25.82 -0.46 23.81
N SER A 613 -25.82 -0.08 22.54
CA SER A 613 -26.71 -0.65 21.52
C SER A 613 -26.18 -1.98 21.00
N THR A 614 -27.06 -2.98 20.91
CA THR A 614 -26.77 -4.31 20.39
C THR A 614 -27.85 -4.75 19.42
N ILE A 615 -27.47 -5.44 18.35
CA ILE A 615 -28.39 -5.92 17.30
C ILE A 615 -28.34 -7.44 17.18
N ARG A 616 -29.48 -8.08 16.89
CA ARG A 616 -29.58 -9.53 16.63
C ARG A 616 -30.36 -9.81 15.37
N ALA A 617 -29.82 -10.73 14.57
CA ALA A 617 -30.46 -11.31 13.40
C ALA A 617 -31.53 -12.33 13.79
N TYR A 618 -32.66 -12.29 13.10
CA TYR A 618 -33.74 -13.27 13.16
C TYR A 618 -34.00 -13.96 11.81
N GLY A 619 -33.15 -13.70 10.80
CA GLY A 619 -33.28 -14.31 9.48
C GLY A 619 -34.59 -13.92 8.78
N THR A 620 -35.25 -14.90 8.17
CA THR A 620 -36.55 -14.76 7.50
C THR A 620 -37.74 -14.77 8.46
N THR A 621 -37.52 -15.07 9.74
CA THR A 621 -38.59 -15.19 10.74
C THR A 621 -38.91 -13.84 11.36
N ASN A 622 -40.18 -13.42 11.25
CA ASN A 622 -40.65 -12.22 11.94
C ASN A 622 -40.58 -12.40 13.47
N PRO A 623 -39.79 -11.57 14.19
CA PRO A 623 -39.57 -11.77 15.62
C PRO A 623 -40.66 -11.12 16.50
N ILE A 624 -41.53 -10.28 15.91
CA ILE A 624 -42.59 -9.60 16.65
C ILE A 624 -43.78 -10.55 16.83
N LYS A 625 -44.09 -10.83 18.10
CA LYS A 625 -45.19 -11.71 18.51
C LYS A 625 -46.21 -10.93 19.32
N THR A 626 -47.48 -11.34 19.22
CA THR A 626 -48.54 -10.80 20.08
C THR A 626 -48.35 -11.26 21.52
N SER A 627 -48.88 -10.50 22.49
CA SER A 627 -48.85 -10.92 23.90
C SER A 627 -49.53 -12.27 24.12
N TYR A 628 -50.53 -12.63 23.31
CA TYR A 628 -51.17 -13.94 23.36
C TYR A 628 -50.23 -15.06 22.86
N GLU A 629 -49.55 -14.87 21.72
CA GLU A 629 -48.55 -15.85 21.23
C GLU A 629 -47.40 -16.03 22.22
N LEU A 630 -46.96 -14.97 22.90
CA LEU A 630 -45.93 -15.06 23.92
C LEU A 630 -46.34 -15.95 25.11
N LEU A 631 -47.61 -15.90 25.54
CA LEU A 631 -48.13 -16.80 26.59
C LEU A 631 -48.05 -18.27 26.17
N TRP A 632 -48.38 -18.58 24.91
CA TRP A 632 -48.27 -19.95 24.41
C TRP A 632 -46.81 -20.41 24.26
N GLU A 633 -45.90 -19.52 23.86
CA GLU A 633 -44.48 -19.85 23.82
C GLU A 633 -43.88 -20.07 25.20
N GLU A 634 -44.30 -19.28 26.18
CA GLU A 634 -43.94 -19.46 27.58
C GLU A 634 -44.45 -20.82 28.07
N LEU A 635 -45.73 -21.13 27.85
CA LEU A 635 -46.29 -22.44 28.19
C LEU A 635 -45.55 -23.62 27.53
N LYS A 636 -45.03 -23.41 26.32
CA LYS A 636 -44.32 -24.42 25.53
C LYS A 636 -42.86 -24.62 25.94
N LYS A 637 -42.13 -23.55 26.25
CA LYS A 637 -40.70 -23.58 26.64
C LYS A 637 -40.49 -23.96 28.12
N ASN A 638 -41.56 -23.92 28.91
CA ASN A 638 -41.53 -24.15 30.35
C ASN A 638 -41.43 -25.66 30.70
N GLU A 639 -40.23 -26.22 30.56
CA GLU A 639 -39.82 -27.46 31.24
C GLU A 639 -39.36 -27.19 32.69
N ASP A 640 -38.76 -26.01 32.98
CA ASP A 640 -38.19 -25.65 34.31
C ASP A 640 -38.92 -24.49 35.05
N ALA A 641 -40.10 -24.07 34.58
CA ALA A 641 -40.75 -22.88 35.14
C ALA A 641 -41.47 -23.13 36.47
N SER A 642 -41.51 -22.08 37.31
CA SER A 642 -42.25 -22.12 38.58
C SER A 642 -43.74 -22.44 38.36
N ILE A 643 -44.33 -23.15 39.33
CA ILE A 643 -45.77 -23.48 39.36
C ILE A 643 -46.63 -22.22 39.14
N ILE A 644 -46.25 -21.12 39.79
CA ILE A 644 -46.94 -19.82 39.74
C ILE A 644 -46.93 -19.24 38.32
N THR A 645 -45.81 -19.35 37.61
CA THR A 645 -45.69 -18.89 36.21
C THR A 645 -46.61 -19.69 35.29
N THR A 646 -46.64 -21.02 35.46
CA THR A 646 -47.48 -21.91 34.64
C THR A 646 -48.97 -21.69 34.89
N GLN A 647 -49.39 -21.57 36.15
CA GLN A 647 -50.77 -21.24 36.55
C GLN A 647 -51.23 -19.92 35.92
N ASN A 648 -50.44 -18.85 36.08
CA ASN A 648 -50.77 -17.54 35.51
C ASN A 648 -50.83 -17.54 33.98
N THR A 649 -49.93 -18.27 33.33
CA THR A 649 -49.90 -18.38 31.87
C THR A 649 -51.16 -19.09 31.35
N MET A 650 -51.50 -20.25 31.90
CA MET A 650 -52.71 -21.01 31.52
C MET A 650 -53.98 -20.20 31.80
N ARG A 651 -54.09 -19.54 32.95
CA ARG A 651 -55.24 -18.68 33.28
C ARG A 651 -55.44 -17.59 32.24
N ARG A 652 -54.37 -16.84 31.93
CA ARG A 652 -54.44 -15.75 30.95
C ARG A 652 -54.81 -16.26 29.56
N ILE A 653 -54.34 -17.44 29.16
CA ILE A 653 -54.73 -18.04 27.88
C ILE A 653 -56.22 -18.38 27.87
N LEU A 654 -56.75 -19.06 28.90
CA LEU A 654 -58.16 -19.43 28.99
C LEU A 654 -59.06 -18.18 29.06
N GLU A 655 -58.70 -17.20 29.89
CA GLU A 655 -59.45 -15.95 30.02
C GLU A 655 -59.45 -15.15 28.72
N ILE A 656 -58.30 -14.96 28.07
CA ILE A 656 -58.24 -14.20 26.82
C ILE A 656 -59.04 -14.92 25.73
N TYR A 657 -58.87 -16.23 25.57
CA TYR A 657 -59.48 -16.97 24.47
C TYR A 657 -60.96 -17.23 24.68
N PHE A 658 -61.35 -17.86 25.80
CA PHE A 658 -62.73 -18.24 26.04
C PHE A 658 -63.57 -17.08 26.56
N LYS A 659 -63.07 -16.31 27.53
CA LYS A 659 -63.88 -15.27 28.20
C LYS A 659 -63.90 -13.94 27.44
N VAL A 660 -62.74 -13.41 27.05
CA VAL A 660 -62.63 -12.09 26.41
C VAL A 660 -63.01 -12.14 24.92
N ILE A 661 -62.45 -13.12 24.18
CA ILE A 661 -62.71 -13.26 22.74
C ILE A 661 -63.97 -14.08 22.49
N GLY A 662 -64.13 -15.21 23.18
CA GLY A 662 -65.24 -16.15 22.95
C GLY A 662 -66.54 -15.83 23.69
N GLY A 663 -66.53 -14.97 24.72
CA GLY A 663 -67.68 -14.69 25.57
C GLY A 663 -68.18 -15.89 26.41
N VAL A 664 -67.37 -16.93 26.55
CA VAL A 664 -67.67 -18.19 27.24
C VAL A 664 -67.21 -18.10 28.69
N SER A 665 -68.09 -18.45 29.63
CA SER A 665 -67.77 -18.51 31.06
C SER A 665 -67.12 -19.85 31.45
N ASN A 666 -66.53 -19.89 32.66
CA ASN A 666 -65.96 -21.12 33.19
C ASN A 666 -67.02 -22.22 33.40
N ASP A 667 -68.26 -21.84 33.69
CA ASP A 667 -69.35 -22.79 33.88
C ASP A 667 -69.76 -23.42 32.54
N ASP A 668 -69.78 -22.64 31.46
CA ASP A 668 -70.05 -23.15 30.11
C ASP A 668 -68.97 -24.17 29.69
N ILE A 669 -67.70 -23.93 30.03
CA ILE A 669 -66.61 -24.89 29.76
C ILE A 669 -66.86 -26.22 30.49
N LEU A 670 -67.35 -26.17 31.73
CA LEU A 670 -67.64 -27.37 32.53
C LEU A 670 -68.82 -28.17 31.97
N GLU A 671 -69.80 -27.53 31.34
CA GLU A 671 -70.96 -28.22 30.77
C GLU A 671 -70.61 -29.15 29.60
N HIS A 672 -69.51 -28.87 28.89
CA HIS A 672 -69.06 -29.64 27.72
C HIS A 672 -68.36 -30.96 28.07
N PHE A 673 -67.99 -31.19 29.33
CA PHE A 673 -67.42 -32.48 29.77
C PHE A 673 -68.54 -33.49 30.07
N GLN A 674 -68.40 -34.74 29.64
CA GLN A 674 -69.51 -35.72 29.69
C GLN A 674 -69.68 -36.40 31.05
N THR A 675 -68.58 -36.70 31.75
CA THR A 675 -68.60 -37.43 33.03
C THR A 675 -68.46 -36.50 34.23
N ILE A 676 -69.00 -36.91 35.39
CA ILE A 676 -68.86 -36.14 36.65
C ILE A 676 -67.37 -36.01 37.03
N GLU A 677 -66.60 -37.08 36.83
CA GLU A 677 -65.17 -37.14 37.13
C GLU A 677 -64.35 -36.16 36.27
N GLU A 678 -64.68 -36.04 34.98
CA GLU A 678 -64.03 -35.07 34.08
C GLU A 678 -64.42 -33.63 34.40
N LYS A 679 -65.69 -33.37 34.75
CA LYS A 679 -66.14 -32.06 35.24
C LYS A 679 -65.40 -31.65 36.51
N MET A 680 -65.20 -32.57 37.45
CA MET A 680 -64.42 -32.33 38.66
C MET A 680 -62.95 -32.03 38.34
N THR A 681 -62.36 -32.76 37.38
CA THR A 681 -60.97 -32.56 36.95
C THR A 681 -60.78 -31.19 36.28
N CYS A 682 -61.69 -30.78 35.39
CA CYS A 682 -61.67 -29.45 34.78
C CYS A 682 -61.89 -28.33 35.82
N ARG A 683 -62.81 -28.53 36.78
CA ARG A 683 -63.02 -27.57 37.88
C ARG A 683 -61.76 -27.44 38.74
N SER A 684 -61.04 -28.55 38.98
CA SER A 684 -59.75 -28.55 39.66
C SER A 684 -58.71 -27.72 38.92
N LEU A 685 -58.60 -27.86 37.58
CA LEU A 685 -57.71 -27.02 36.76
C LEU A 685 -58.07 -25.54 36.90
N ILE A 686 -59.35 -25.17 36.75
CA ILE A 686 -59.81 -23.77 36.82
C ILE A 686 -59.49 -23.18 38.19
N SER A 687 -59.71 -23.93 39.27
CA SER A 687 -59.34 -23.49 40.62
C SER A 687 -57.81 -23.33 40.76
N TRP A 688 -57.04 -24.29 40.25
CA TRP A 688 -55.57 -24.30 40.35
C TRP A 688 -54.92 -23.14 39.59
N VAL A 689 -55.39 -22.81 38.38
CA VAL A 689 -54.85 -21.67 37.62
C VAL A 689 -55.24 -20.31 38.25
N ASN A 690 -56.35 -20.25 38.98
CA ASN A 690 -56.79 -19.05 39.70
C ASN A 690 -56.01 -18.84 41.01
N ASP A 691 -55.63 -19.91 41.70
CA ASP A 691 -54.88 -19.87 42.96
C ASP A 691 -53.53 -19.13 42.81
N GLY A 692 -52.76 -19.45 41.76
CA GLY A 692 -51.49 -18.79 41.45
C GLY A 692 -51.54 -17.28 41.17
N SER A 693 -52.72 -16.66 41.18
CA SER A 693 -52.92 -15.23 40.92
C SER A 693 -53.38 -14.41 42.14
N HIS A 694 -53.81 -15.05 43.22
CA HIS A 694 -54.42 -14.38 44.38
C HIS A 694 -53.73 -14.67 45.73
N THR A 695 -52.76 -15.59 45.75
CA THR A 695 -52.02 -15.99 46.95
C THR A 695 -50.52 -15.98 46.65
N ILE A 696 -49.74 -15.18 47.41
CA ILE A 696 -48.32 -15.47 47.59
C ILE A 696 -48.30 -16.65 48.55
N PRO A 697 -47.78 -17.84 48.18
CA PRO A 697 -47.77 -18.97 49.10
C PRO A 697 -46.72 -18.70 50.18
N ASP A 698 -47.16 -18.10 51.28
CA ASP A 698 -46.45 -18.12 52.55
C ASP A 698 -47.06 -19.29 53.33
N ASP A 699 -46.59 -20.52 53.07
CA ASP A 699 -46.52 -21.66 54.01
C ASP A 699 -46.28 -23.03 53.33
N LEU A 700 -45.34 -23.78 53.94
CA LEU A 700 -45.12 -25.24 53.88
C LEU A 700 -44.73 -25.88 52.53
N TYR A 701 -43.41 -26.03 52.31
CA TYR A 701 -42.84 -26.91 51.30
C TYR A 701 -42.97 -28.39 51.68
N ALA A 702 -43.89 -29.10 51.04
CA ALA A 702 -43.80 -30.54 50.85
C ALA A 702 -43.46 -30.81 49.38
N SER A 703 -42.26 -31.34 49.14
CA SER A 703 -41.76 -31.73 47.84
C SER A 703 -42.60 -32.86 47.21
N SER A 704 -43.43 -32.54 46.22
CA SER A 704 -43.85 -33.41 45.09
C SER A 704 -44.98 -32.77 44.27
N PHE A 705 -44.70 -31.70 43.52
CA PHE A 705 -45.69 -31.06 42.63
C PHE A 705 -45.34 -31.13 41.13
N GLU A 706 -44.19 -31.68 40.73
CA GLU A 706 -43.82 -31.81 39.30
C GLU A 706 -44.82 -32.69 38.52
N ASP A 707 -45.22 -33.84 39.07
CA ASP A 707 -46.26 -34.72 38.47
C ASP A 707 -47.64 -34.05 38.30
N SER A 708 -47.91 -32.96 39.01
CA SER A 708 -49.20 -32.26 38.97
C SER A 708 -49.30 -31.29 37.79
N ILE A 709 -48.19 -30.67 37.36
CA ILE A 709 -48.17 -29.71 36.24
C ILE A 709 -48.50 -30.41 34.94
N ASP A 710 -47.88 -31.55 34.66
CA ASP A 710 -48.11 -32.28 33.40
C ASP A 710 -49.52 -32.82 33.30
N ARG A 711 -50.09 -33.29 34.43
CA ARG A 711 -51.51 -33.64 34.50
C ARG A 711 -52.40 -32.45 34.19
N TYR A 712 -52.12 -31.27 34.74
CA TYR A 712 -52.90 -30.06 34.44
C TYR A 712 -52.70 -29.55 33.01
N LYS A 713 -51.52 -29.73 32.38
CA LYS A 713 -51.29 -29.47 30.95
C LYS A 713 -52.19 -30.37 30.08
N GLU A 714 -52.34 -31.63 30.44
CA GLU A 714 -53.27 -32.55 29.73
C GLU A 714 -54.74 -32.15 29.91
N VAL A 715 -55.15 -31.77 31.13
CA VAL A 715 -56.51 -31.28 31.37
C VAL A 715 -56.75 -29.97 30.60
N PHE A 716 -55.76 -29.07 30.55
CA PHE A 716 -55.82 -27.84 29.78
C PHE A 716 -55.99 -28.11 28.28
N LYS A 717 -55.28 -29.10 27.73
CA LYS A 717 -55.48 -29.57 26.34
C LYS A 717 -56.88 -30.17 26.13
N LYS A 718 -57.40 -30.91 27.10
CA LYS A 718 -58.77 -31.44 27.06
C LYS A 718 -59.82 -30.33 27.03
N VAL A 719 -59.64 -29.22 27.76
CA VAL A 719 -60.54 -28.05 27.67
C VAL A 719 -60.70 -27.58 26.23
N PHE A 720 -59.61 -27.43 25.46
CA PHE A 720 -59.71 -27.07 24.05
C PHE A 720 -60.34 -28.17 23.19
N SER A 721 -60.18 -29.44 23.55
CA SER A 721 -60.72 -30.57 22.80
C SER A 721 -62.24 -30.71 22.97
N GLU A 722 -62.74 -30.68 24.21
CA GLU A 722 -64.17 -30.80 24.53
C GLU A 722 -64.97 -29.58 24.06
N MET A 723 -64.34 -28.40 24.05
CA MET A 723 -64.93 -27.18 23.48
C MET A 723 -64.88 -27.13 21.94
N GLY A 724 -64.39 -28.18 21.26
CA GLY A 724 -64.30 -28.23 19.79
C GLY A 724 -63.21 -27.36 19.16
N HIS A 725 -62.27 -26.84 19.95
CA HIS A 725 -61.18 -25.95 19.53
C HIS A 725 -59.78 -26.60 19.56
N LYS A 726 -59.71 -27.94 19.46
CA LYS A 726 -58.44 -28.70 19.48
C LYS A 726 -57.43 -28.21 18.44
N ALA A 727 -57.90 -27.86 17.25
CA ALA A 727 -57.07 -27.35 16.17
C ALA A 727 -56.30 -26.07 16.55
N HIS A 728 -56.90 -25.19 17.36
CA HIS A 728 -56.24 -23.98 17.86
C HIS A 728 -55.12 -24.32 18.85
N TYR A 729 -55.38 -25.21 19.81
CA TYR A 729 -54.34 -25.69 20.74
C TYR A 729 -53.15 -26.31 19.99
N GLU A 730 -53.43 -27.19 19.02
CA GLU A 730 -52.38 -27.81 18.20
C GLU A 730 -51.61 -26.78 17.37
N MET A 731 -52.29 -25.78 16.81
CA MET A 731 -51.65 -24.68 16.07
C MET A 731 -50.68 -23.89 16.95
N MET A 732 -51.06 -23.59 18.19
CA MET A 732 -50.24 -22.79 19.11
C MET A 732 -49.10 -23.59 19.75
N MET A 733 -49.24 -24.92 19.89
CA MET A 733 -48.22 -25.80 20.48
C MET A 733 -47.21 -26.35 19.46
N LYS A 734 -47.51 -26.36 18.15
CA LYS A 734 -46.57 -26.81 17.11
C LYS A 734 -45.31 -25.96 17.03
N ASP A 735 -44.16 -26.56 16.70
CA ASP A 735 -42.98 -25.80 16.29
C ASP A 735 -43.29 -25.13 14.95
N LYS A 736 -43.19 -23.79 14.91
CA LYS A 736 -43.13 -23.08 13.63
C LYS A 736 -41.83 -23.54 12.98
N LYS A 737 -41.94 -24.37 11.93
CA LYS A 737 -40.81 -24.83 11.13
C LYS A 737 -40.08 -23.66 10.51
#